data_AF-A0A0C2FM85-F1
#
_entry.id   AF-A0A0C2FM85-F1
#
_cell.length_a   1.000
_cell.length_b   1.000
_cell.length_c   1.000
_cell.angle_alpha   90.00
_cell.angle_beta   90.00
_cell.angle_gamma   90.00
#
_symmetry.space_group_name_H-M   'P 1'
#
loop_
_entity.id
_entity.type
_entity.pdbx_description
1 polymer ?
#
loop_
_entity_poly.entity_id
_entity_poly.type
_entity_poly.pdbx_seq_one_letter_code
_entity_poly.pdbx_strand_id
1 'polypeptide(L)'
;MASNKLDFTDRAQKAVEDAVALAMQYAHSQVLPVHLTVSLLDPPPDLSKDQQNPPAGANNPSFLRQVVERANGDPQLFDRALKKSLVRLPSQDPPPDQVTFSPSLHAVFRKAAELQKIQKDSYVAVDHLIAALSEDSSIQASLKEANIPKAKLVQDAVTAIRGTRRVDSKTADTEQENENLAKFTIDMTGMAREGKIDPVIGREEEIRRVIRILSRRTKNNPVLIGEPGVGKTTVVEGLAQRIVNADVPDNLAACRLLSLDVGALVAGSKYRGEFEERMKGVLKEITESKDMIVLFVDEIHLLMGAGSSGEGGMDAANLLKPMLARGQLHCIGATTLAEYRKYIEKDAAFERRFQQVIVKEPTIPETVSILRGLKEKYEVHHGVNITDSALVSSANLAARYLTSRRLPDSAVDLIDEAAAAVRVARESQPEIIDSLERRLRQLQIEIHALSREKDDASKARLAQAKQDASNVEEELRPLREKYESERKRGKDIQEARVKLEQLKVKMEDASRMGDTGRAADLQFYAIPEMESLIRKLEKDKANADAALNANANDTGGSMITDVVGPDQINEIVARWTGIPVTRLKTSEKEKLLQMERHLGHVVVGQREAVQSVSNAIRLQRSGLANPNQPPSFLFCGPSGTGKTLLTKALAEFCSMTARP
;
A
#
# COMPACT_ATOMS: atom_id res chain seq x y z
N MET A 1 -9.63 -26.76 34.60
CA MET A 1 -9.65 -25.35 35.05
C MET A 1 -8.81 -24.55 34.09
N ALA A 2 -9.44 -23.86 33.14
CA ALA A 2 -8.74 -23.00 32.19
C ALA A 2 -8.19 -21.79 32.95
N SER A 3 -6.86 -21.68 33.08
CA SER A 3 -6.23 -20.44 33.49
C SER A 3 -6.58 -19.39 32.43
N ASN A 4 -7.41 -18.40 32.77
CA ASN A 4 -7.61 -17.22 31.93
C ASN A 4 -6.23 -16.56 31.72
N LYS A 5 -5.57 -16.87 30.61
CA LYS A 5 -4.42 -16.11 30.13
C LYS A 5 -4.95 -14.73 29.77
N LEU A 6 -4.49 -13.72 30.51
CA LEU A 6 -4.77 -12.33 30.18
C LEU A 6 -3.81 -11.94 29.05
N ASP A 7 -4.36 -11.45 27.94
CA ASP A 7 -3.57 -10.95 26.82
C ASP A 7 -3.28 -9.46 27.04
N PHE A 8 -2.00 -9.15 27.30
CA PHE A 8 -1.51 -7.78 27.52
C PHE A 8 -0.99 -7.15 26.23
N THR A 9 -0.96 -5.82 26.18
CA THR A 9 -0.12 -5.09 25.20
C THR A 9 1.37 -5.26 25.53
N ASP A 10 2.25 -5.05 24.56
CA ASP A 10 3.69 -5.27 24.75
C ASP A 10 4.27 -4.40 25.89
N ARG A 11 3.74 -3.16 26.04
CA ARG A 11 4.14 -2.24 27.11
C ARG A 11 3.59 -2.68 28.47
N ALA A 12 2.36 -3.15 28.53
CA ALA A 12 1.77 -3.67 29.77
C ALA A 12 2.47 -4.97 30.20
N GLN A 13 2.81 -5.84 29.26
CA GLN A 13 3.59 -7.04 29.52
C GLN A 13 4.98 -6.69 30.08
N LYS A 14 5.69 -5.76 29.43
CA LYS A 14 7.00 -5.30 29.90
C LYS A 14 6.94 -4.71 31.31
N ALA A 15 5.91 -3.90 31.62
CA ALA A 15 5.73 -3.36 32.97
C ALA A 15 5.53 -4.47 34.03
N VAL A 16 4.82 -5.55 33.69
CA VAL A 16 4.66 -6.71 34.59
C VAL A 16 5.98 -7.44 34.77
N GLU A 17 6.78 -7.61 33.72
CA GLU A 17 8.12 -8.20 33.78
C GLU A 17 9.07 -7.34 34.64
N ASP A 18 9.06 -6.02 34.45
CA ASP A 18 9.84 -5.07 35.25
C ASP A 18 9.43 -5.10 36.72
N ALA A 19 8.13 -5.26 37.03
CA ALA A 19 7.65 -5.39 38.40
C ALA A 19 8.13 -6.68 39.09
N VAL A 20 8.23 -7.79 38.34
CA VAL A 20 8.80 -9.06 38.82
C VAL A 20 10.28 -8.88 39.11
N ALA A 21 11.03 -8.27 38.19
CA ALA A 21 12.45 -7.98 38.38
C ALA A 21 12.70 -7.08 39.59
N LEU A 22 11.86 -6.05 39.80
CA LEU A 22 11.95 -5.14 40.92
C LEU A 22 11.66 -5.84 42.27
N ALA A 23 10.71 -6.77 42.32
CA ALA A 23 10.47 -7.58 43.52
C ALA A 23 11.67 -8.48 43.87
N MET A 24 12.33 -9.06 42.86
CA MET A 24 13.55 -9.85 43.05
C MET A 24 14.73 -8.98 43.54
N GLN A 25 14.91 -7.79 42.98
CA GLN A 25 15.98 -6.86 43.36
C GLN A 25 15.90 -6.41 44.82
N TYR A 26 14.68 -6.17 45.33
CA TYR A 26 14.46 -5.80 46.74
C TYR A 26 14.30 -7.03 47.66
N ALA A 27 14.49 -8.24 47.13
CA ALA A 27 14.35 -9.50 47.84
C ALA A 27 13.00 -9.65 48.56
N HIS A 28 11.91 -9.20 47.93
CA HIS A 28 10.55 -9.36 48.44
C HIS A 28 9.99 -10.74 48.06
N SER A 29 9.20 -11.36 48.95
CA SER A 29 8.67 -12.72 48.75
C SER A 29 7.58 -12.83 47.67
N GLN A 30 6.89 -11.73 47.37
CA GLN A 30 5.79 -11.67 46.41
C GLN A 30 5.74 -10.32 45.69
N VAL A 31 5.26 -10.32 44.45
CA VAL A 31 5.01 -9.10 43.69
C VAL A 31 3.71 -8.47 44.15
N LEU A 32 3.81 -7.29 44.75
CA LEU A 32 2.70 -6.46 45.22
C LEU A 32 2.36 -5.34 44.22
N PRO A 33 1.14 -4.75 44.28
CA PRO A 33 0.73 -3.60 43.44
C PRO A 33 1.71 -2.42 43.46
N VAL A 34 2.43 -2.22 44.56
CA VAL A 34 3.46 -1.17 44.69
C VAL A 34 4.58 -1.37 43.67
N HIS A 35 5.05 -2.61 43.43
CA HIS A 35 6.11 -2.90 42.45
C HIS A 35 5.67 -2.56 41.03
N LEU A 36 4.46 -2.96 40.65
CA LEU A 36 3.88 -2.64 39.35
C LEU A 36 3.74 -1.12 39.19
N THR A 37 3.29 -0.42 40.22
CA THR A 37 3.15 1.04 40.19
C THR A 37 4.50 1.75 40.03
N VAL A 38 5.54 1.29 40.72
CA VAL A 38 6.90 1.83 40.57
C VAL A 38 7.42 1.55 39.16
N SER A 39 7.27 0.34 38.62
CA SER A 39 7.71 0.02 37.27
C SER A 39 7.03 0.87 36.18
N LEU A 40 5.76 1.24 36.40
CA LEU A 40 5.01 2.11 35.50
C LEU A 40 5.42 3.59 35.61
N LEU A 41 5.94 4.01 36.77
CA LEU A 41 6.33 5.40 37.03
C LEU A 41 7.78 5.66 36.61
N ASP A 42 8.69 4.76 36.98
CA ASP A 42 10.15 4.85 36.84
C ASP A 42 10.69 3.45 36.48
N PRO A 43 10.62 3.03 35.20
CA PRO A 43 11.05 1.70 34.79
C PRO A 43 12.54 1.52 35.08
N PRO A 44 12.98 0.38 35.66
CA PRO A 44 14.38 0.16 35.96
C PRO A 44 15.24 0.25 34.69
N PRO A 45 16.47 0.78 34.79
CA PRO A 45 17.37 0.83 33.64
C PRO A 45 17.62 -0.59 33.13
N ASP A 46 17.45 -0.78 31.82
CA ASP A 46 17.68 -2.05 31.13
C ASP A 46 19.13 -2.49 31.34
N LEU A 47 19.33 -3.50 32.19
CA LEU A 47 20.65 -4.00 32.61
C LEU A 47 21.44 -4.67 31.46
N SER A 48 20.84 -4.79 30.27
CA SER A 48 21.54 -5.22 29.05
C SER A 48 22.44 -4.14 28.44
N LYS A 49 22.43 -2.89 28.96
CA LYS A 49 23.23 -1.77 28.45
C LYS A 49 24.14 -1.19 29.53
N ASP A 50 25.44 -1.13 29.21
CA ASP A 50 26.53 -0.67 30.06
C ASP A 50 26.21 0.59 30.88
N GLN A 51 26.53 0.53 32.18
CA GLN A 51 26.31 1.55 33.21
C GLN A 51 27.11 2.86 33.03
N GLN A 52 27.75 3.10 31.87
CA GLN A 52 28.59 4.27 31.65
C GLN A 52 27.86 5.49 31.04
N ASN A 53 26.62 5.33 30.59
CA ASN A 53 25.76 6.46 30.24
C ASN A 53 24.47 6.39 31.06
N PRO A 54 24.08 7.44 31.81
CA PRO A 54 22.72 7.50 32.34
C PRO A 54 21.75 7.34 31.17
N PRO A 55 20.65 6.56 31.29
CA PRO A 55 19.77 6.31 30.17
C PRO A 55 19.29 7.64 29.59
N ALA A 56 19.61 7.89 28.32
CA ALA A 56 19.21 9.07 27.55
C ALA A 56 17.70 9.05 27.25
N GLY A 57 16.90 9.09 28.33
CA GLY A 57 15.45 8.92 28.37
C GLY A 57 14.83 9.36 29.71
N ALA A 58 15.62 9.78 30.70
CA ALA A 58 15.13 10.29 32.00
C ALA A 58 14.24 11.56 31.91
N ASN A 59 14.07 12.14 30.72
CA ASN A 59 13.33 13.38 30.50
C ASN A 59 11.96 13.20 29.82
N ASN A 60 11.55 12.00 29.38
CA ASN A 60 10.19 11.78 28.90
C ASN A 60 9.30 11.34 30.07
N PRO A 61 8.24 12.09 30.42
CA PRO A 61 7.37 11.73 31.53
C PRO A 61 6.62 10.45 31.18
N SER A 62 6.75 9.42 32.03
CA SER A 62 5.99 8.17 31.92
C SER A 62 4.49 8.44 31.82
N PHE A 63 3.74 7.56 31.15
CA PHE A 63 2.29 7.73 30.99
C PHE A 63 1.58 7.90 32.35
N LEU A 64 2.02 7.16 33.38
CA LEU A 64 1.54 7.32 34.75
C LEU A 64 1.86 8.71 35.34
N ARG A 65 3.04 9.27 35.05
CA ARG A 65 3.40 10.64 35.46
C ARG A 65 2.49 11.69 34.82
N GLN A 66 2.17 11.54 33.54
CA GLN A 66 1.22 12.44 32.85
C GLN A 66 -0.19 12.33 33.44
N VAL A 67 -0.63 11.12 33.79
CA VAL A 67 -1.92 10.89 34.47
C VAL A 67 -1.94 11.57 35.84
N VAL A 68 -0.86 11.47 36.63
CA VAL A 68 -0.75 12.10 37.95
C VAL A 68 -0.77 13.63 37.84
N GLU A 69 0.00 14.21 36.91
CA GLU A 69 0.00 15.67 36.67
C GLU A 69 -1.39 16.17 36.25
N ARG A 70 -2.07 15.42 35.36
CA ARG A 70 -3.41 15.78 34.88
C ARG A 70 -4.50 15.57 35.93
N ALA A 71 -4.29 14.69 36.90
CA ALA A 71 -5.12 14.55 38.09
C ALA A 71 -4.85 15.63 39.17
N ASN A 72 -4.03 16.64 38.85
CA ASN A 72 -3.56 17.70 39.75
C ASN A 72 -2.71 17.21 40.94
N GLY A 73 -2.05 16.06 40.78
CA GLY A 73 -1.10 15.54 41.76
C GLY A 73 0.35 15.95 41.49
N ASP A 74 1.20 15.81 42.50
CA ASP A 74 2.66 16.00 42.36
C ASP A 74 3.35 14.64 42.13
N PRO A 75 3.90 14.37 40.93
CA PRO A 75 4.57 13.11 40.64
C PRO A 75 5.81 12.84 41.47
N GLN A 76 6.52 13.88 41.92
CA GLN A 76 7.72 13.69 42.73
C GLN A 76 7.37 13.24 44.15
N LEU A 77 6.29 13.78 44.71
CA LEU A 77 5.75 13.31 46.00
C LEU A 77 5.19 11.89 45.87
N PHE A 78 4.53 11.58 44.75
CA PHE A 78 4.02 10.23 44.47
C PHE A 78 5.14 9.19 44.40
N ASP A 79 6.21 9.47 43.64
CA ASP A 79 7.37 8.60 43.52
C ASP A 79 8.02 8.34 44.90
N ARG A 80 8.23 9.41 45.68
CA ARG A 80 8.79 9.29 47.05
C ARG A 80 7.90 8.45 47.96
N ALA A 81 6.59 8.61 47.91
CA ALA A 81 5.64 7.85 48.71
C ALA A 81 5.64 6.35 48.33
N LEU A 82 5.74 6.04 47.04
CA LEU A 82 5.84 4.66 46.55
C LEU A 82 7.18 4.02 46.94
N LYS A 83 8.31 4.70 46.71
CA LYS A 83 9.65 4.20 47.10
C LYS A 83 9.75 3.99 48.62
N LYS A 84 9.16 4.87 49.43
CA LYS A 84 9.05 4.70 50.89
C LYS A 84 8.23 3.46 51.25
N SER A 85 7.14 3.20 50.54
CA SER A 85 6.30 2.02 50.76
C SER A 85 7.03 0.73 50.34
N LEU A 86 7.77 0.79 49.24
CA LEU A 86 8.58 -0.31 48.72
C LEU A 86 9.68 -0.73 49.71
N VAL A 87 10.44 0.22 50.26
CA VAL A 87 11.52 -0.07 51.24
C VAL A 87 10.99 -0.59 52.57
N ARG A 88 9.72 -0.32 52.92
CA ARG A 88 9.10 -0.81 54.16
C ARG A 88 8.60 -2.25 54.08
N LEU A 89 8.59 -2.84 52.89
CA LEU A 89 8.14 -4.21 52.73
C LEU A 89 9.16 -5.18 53.36
N PRO A 90 8.70 -6.32 53.92
CA PRO A 90 9.60 -7.34 54.42
C PRO A 90 10.47 -7.92 53.29
N SER A 91 11.78 -7.94 53.49
CA SER A 91 12.74 -8.61 52.63
C SER A 91 13.21 -9.94 53.25
N GLN A 92 13.68 -10.86 52.40
CA GLN A 92 14.24 -12.15 52.81
C GLN A 92 15.67 -12.31 52.26
N ASP A 93 16.49 -13.13 52.94
CA ASP A 93 17.86 -13.43 52.55
C ASP A 93 18.08 -14.96 52.64
N PRO A 94 18.46 -15.67 51.55
CA PRO A 94 18.74 -15.17 50.20
C PRO A 94 17.49 -14.70 49.43
N PRO A 95 17.66 -13.86 48.38
CA PRO A 95 16.56 -13.48 47.48
C PRO A 95 15.88 -14.70 46.87
N PRO A 96 14.56 -14.66 46.63
CA PRO A 96 13.84 -15.78 46.03
C PRO A 96 14.21 -15.97 44.55
N ASP A 97 14.48 -17.22 44.14
CA ASP A 97 14.68 -17.58 42.73
C ASP A 97 13.42 -17.36 41.88
N GLN A 98 12.24 -17.48 42.49
CA GLN A 98 10.94 -17.22 41.85
C GLN A 98 10.03 -16.45 42.80
N VAL A 99 9.47 -15.33 42.32
CA VAL A 99 8.45 -14.56 43.04
C VAL A 99 7.08 -14.85 42.47
N THR A 100 6.10 -15.01 43.36
CA THR A 100 4.69 -15.20 42.98
C THR A 100 3.93 -13.88 43.03
N PHE A 101 2.81 -13.79 42.33
CA PHE A 101 1.93 -12.62 42.39
C PHE A 101 1.07 -12.65 43.66
N SER A 102 0.97 -11.51 44.35
CA SER A 102 0.11 -11.40 45.53
C SER A 102 -1.38 -11.51 45.17
N PRO A 103 -2.25 -11.89 46.13
CA PRO A 103 -3.70 -11.87 45.92
C PRO A 103 -4.25 -10.48 45.55
N SER A 104 -3.64 -9.42 46.08
CA SER A 104 -3.98 -8.02 45.74
C SER A 104 -3.64 -7.68 44.29
N LEU A 105 -2.47 -8.12 43.78
CA LEU A 105 -2.09 -7.90 42.39
C LEU A 105 -3.00 -8.69 41.43
N HIS A 106 -3.38 -9.92 41.79
CA HIS A 106 -4.39 -10.68 41.02
C HIS A 106 -5.76 -9.99 40.99
N ALA A 107 -6.15 -9.28 42.05
CA ALA A 107 -7.38 -8.47 42.04
C ALA A 107 -7.28 -7.30 41.06
N VAL A 108 -6.13 -6.62 41.00
CA VAL A 108 -5.86 -5.56 40.02
C VAL A 108 -5.96 -6.08 38.58
N PHE A 109 -5.34 -7.22 38.27
CA PHE A 109 -5.40 -7.80 36.93
C PHE A 109 -6.82 -8.20 36.49
N ARG A 110 -7.62 -8.77 37.40
CA ARG A 110 -9.02 -9.07 37.11
C ARG A 110 -9.80 -7.81 36.78
N LYS A 111 -9.57 -6.73 37.53
CA LYS A 111 -10.25 -5.45 37.32
C LYS A 111 -9.81 -4.76 36.03
N ALA A 112 -8.52 -4.81 35.69
CA ALA A 112 -8.01 -4.33 34.40
C ALA A 112 -8.65 -5.08 33.22
N ALA A 113 -8.88 -6.40 33.36
CA ALA A 113 -9.59 -7.20 32.36
C ALA A 113 -11.10 -6.86 32.27
N GLU A 114 -11.74 -6.49 33.38
CA GLU A 114 -13.11 -5.99 33.37
C GLU A 114 -13.20 -4.64 32.63
N LEU A 115 -12.27 -3.71 32.90
CA LEU A 115 -12.19 -2.42 32.20
C LEU A 115 -11.98 -2.60 30.69
N GLN A 116 -11.07 -3.49 30.30
CA GLN A 116 -10.84 -3.88 28.90
C GLN A 116 -12.13 -4.33 28.21
N LYS A 117 -12.96 -5.15 28.87
CA LYS A 117 -14.25 -5.59 28.32
C LYS A 117 -15.29 -4.46 28.23
N ILE A 118 -15.34 -3.59 29.24
CA ILE A 118 -16.25 -2.44 29.27
C ILE A 118 -15.92 -1.47 28.12
N GLN A 119 -14.63 -1.26 27.88
CA GLN A 119 -14.12 -0.35 26.85
C GLN A 119 -14.06 -0.98 25.45
N LYS A 120 -14.38 -2.28 25.34
CA LYS A 120 -14.40 -3.07 24.10
C LYS A 120 -13.03 -3.14 23.40
N ASP A 121 -11.97 -3.21 24.18
CA ASP A 121 -10.62 -3.42 23.64
C ASP A 121 -10.31 -4.89 23.47
N SER A 122 -9.31 -5.21 22.65
CA SER A 122 -8.86 -6.59 22.42
C SER A 122 -7.78 -7.03 23.42
N TYR A 123 -7.00 -6.09 23.98
CA TYR A 123 -5.87 -6.36 24.88
C TYR A 123 -5.95 -5.52 26.17
N VAL A 124 -5.33 -6.01 27.25
CA VAL A 124 -5.17 -5.25 28.50
C VAL A 124 -3.98 -4.29 28.36
N ALA A 125 -4.28 -2.99 28.25
CA ALA A 125 -3.32 -1.91 28.09
C ALA A 125 -2.85 -1.30 29.43
N VAL A 126 -1.83 -0.44 29.36
CA VAL A 126 -1.25 0.25 30.52
C VAL A 126 -2.26 1.15 31.23
N ASP A 127 -3.16 1.78 30.49
CA ASP A 127 -4.24 2.62 31.01
C ASP A 127 -5.23 1.83 31.87
N HIS A 128 -5.60 0.60 31.47
CA HIS A 128 -6.43 -0.30 32.26
C HIS A 128 -5.74 -0.69 33.57
N LEU A 129 -4.43 -0.95 33.53
CA LEU A 129 -3.63 -1.25 34.72
C LEU A 129 -3.60 -0.06 35.68
N ILE A 130 -3.34 1.15 35.19
CA ILE A 130 -3.30 2.37 36.02
C ILE A 130 -4.66 2.66 36.65
N ALA A 131 -5.74 2.55 35.88
CA ALA A 131 -7.09 2.72 36.38
C ALA A 131 -7.43 1.71 37.49
N ALA A 132 -7.06 0.44 37.31
CA ALA A 132 -7.27 -0.61 38.31
C ALA A 132 -6.39 -0.43 39.56
N LEU A 133 -5.12 -0.02 39.38
CA LEU A 133 -4.18 0.26 40.47
C LEU A 133 -4.64 1.42 41.35
N SER A 134 -5.31 2.44 40.78
CA SER A 134 -5.81 3.61 41.53
C SER A 134 -6.84 3.26 42.62
N GLU A 135 -7.45 2.08 42.53
CA GLU A 135 -8.46 1.60 43.48
C GLU A 135 -7.90 0.67 44.56
N ASP A 136 -6.64 0.26 44.46
CA ASP A 136 -5.97 -0.54 45.48
C ASP A 136 -5.67 0.31 46.74
N SER A 137 -5.94 -0.26 47.92
CA SER A 137 -5.79 0.46 49.19
C SER A 137 -4.36 0.90 49.50
N SER A 138 -3.35 0.13 49.05
CA SER A 138 -1.94 0.48 49.29
C SER A 138 -1.50 1.68 48.44
N ILE A 139 -2.01 1.77 47.22
CA ILE A 139 -1.69 2.83 46.26
C ILE A 139 -2.49 4.10 46.57
N GLN A 140 -3.73 3.97 47.05
CA GLN A 140 -4.53 5.11 47.50
C GLN A 140 -3.87 5.90 48.64
N ALA A 141 -3.11 5.23 49.52
CA ALA A 141 -2.33 5.92 50.54
C ALA A 141 -1.25 6.81 49.90
N SER A 142 -0.51 6.29 48.93
CA SER A 142 0.52 7.05 48.19
C SER A 142 -0.08 8.16 47.33
N LEU A 143 -1.24 7.93 46.70
CA LEU A 143 -1.94 8.96 45.91
C LEU A 143 -2.42 10.12 46.78
N LYS A 144 -2.88 9.86 48.01
CA LYS A 144 -3.26 10.92 48.97
C LYS A 144 -2.06 11.78 49.37
N GLU A 145 -0.89 11.18 49.59
CA GLU A 145 0.36 11.92 49.85
C GLU A 145 0.78 12.80 48.66
N ALA A 146 0.37 12.42 47.44
CA ALA A 146 0.62 13.17 46.20
C ALA A 146 -0.48 14.18 45.82
N ASN A 147 -1.36 14.56 46.75
CA ASN A 147 -2.50 15.46 46.54
C ASN A 147 -3.64 14.92 45.65
N ILE A 148 -3.76 13.61 45.47
CA ILE A 148 -4.86 12.96 44.74
C ILE A 148 -5.75 12.20 45.74
N PRO A 149 -6.80 12.84 46.30
CA PRO A 149 -7.61 12.24 47.38
C PRO A 149 -8.63 11.20 46.91
N LYS A 150 -8.98 11.18 45.61
CA LYS A 150 -10.03 10.31 45.05
C LYS A 150 -9.49 9.56 43.82
N ALA A 151 -9.67 8.23 43.80
CA ALA A 151 -9.33 7.37 42.66
C ALA A 151 -10.02 7.79 41.35
N LYS A 152 -11.23 8.37 41.44
CA LYS A 152 -11.97 8.88 40.27
C LYS A 152 -11.19 9.93 39.47
N LEU A 153 -10.37 10.77 40.11
CA LEU A 153 -9.57 11.78 39.39
C LEU A 153 -8.54 11.14 38.46
N VAL A 154 -7.98 9.99 38.88
CA VAL A 154 -7.04 9.21 38.05
C VAL A 154 -7.80 8.58 36.89
N GLN A 155 -8.99 8.02 37.13
CA GLN A 155 -9.83 7.44 36.07
C GLN A 155 -10.29 8.48 35.04
N ASP A 156 -10.67 9.68 35.49
CA ASP A 156 -11.05 10.80 34.63
C ASP A 156 -9.83 11.29 33.81
N ALA A 157 -8.65 11.38 34.42
CA ALA A 157 -7.40 11.74 33.74
C ALA A 157 -7.01 10.70 32.68
N VAL A 158 -7.10 9.40 33.01
CA VAL A 158 -6.86 8.31 32.05
C VAL A 158 -7.83 8.39 30.88
N THR A 159 -9.12 8.58 31.14
CA THR A 159 -10.15 8.70 30.10
C THR A 159 -9.90 9.92 29.21
N ALA A 160 -9.47 11.05 29.80
CA ALA A 160 -9.18 12.27 29.06
C ALA A 160 -7.93 12.18 28.17
N ILE A 161 -6.89 11.45 28.59
CA ILE A 161 -5.67 11.24 27.78
C ILE A 161 -5.95 10.21 26.68
N ARG A 162 -6.72 9.18 26.99
CA ARG A 162 -7.08 8.13 26.03
C ARG A 162 -8.01 8.60 24.92
N GLY A 163 -9.00 9.45 25.25
CA GLY A 163 -10.02 9.91 24.29
C GLY A 163 -10.91 8.77 23.78
N THR A 164 -11.19 8.75 22.47
CA THR A 164 -12.08 7.77 21.81
C THR A 164 -11.35 6.54 21.24
N ARG A 165 -10.07 6.38 21.58
CA ARG A 165 -9.18 5.37 20.96
C ARG A 165 -9.40 3.98 21.55
N ARG A 166 -9.40 2.97 20.67
CA ARG A 166 -9.46 1.53 21.02
C ARG A 166 -8.09 0.87 20.92
N VAL A 167 -7.87 -0.13 21.77
CA VAL A 167 -6.66 -0.94 21.86
C VAL A 167 -6.94 -2.28 21.17
N ASP A 168 -6.78 -2.31 19.85
CA ASP A 168 -7.05 -3.48 19.00
C ASP A 168 -5.78 -4.24 18.57
N SER A 169 -4.59 -3.72 18.87
CA SER A 169 -3.30 -4.34 18.56
C SER A 169 -2.39 -4.40 19.79
N LYS A 170 -1.40 -5.32 19.77
CA LYS A 170 -0.41 -5.46 20.86
C LYS A 170 0.49 -4.24 21.05
N THR A 171 0.67 -3.44 20.00
CA THR A 171 1.55 -2.27 19.95
C THR A 171 0.82 -0.94 20.19
N ALA A 172 -0.49 -0.92 20.40
CA ALA A 172 -1.28 0.32 20.44
C ALA A 172 -0.80 1.33 21.51
N ASP A 173 -0.24 0.86 22.63
CA ASP A 173 0.26 1.69 23.74
C ASP A 173 1.66 2.29 23.48
N THR A 174 2.41 1.75 22.52
CA THR A 174 3.72 2.29 22.10
C THR A 174 3.61 3.42 21.09
N GLU A 175 2.45 3.60 20.47
CA GLU A 175 2.22 4.64 19.47
C GLU A 175 2.11 6.06 20.05
N GLN A 176 2.02 6.21 21.39
CA GLN A 176 2.00 7.52 22.05
C GLN A 176 3.33 8.30 21.93
N GLU A 177 4.47 7.62 21.75
CA GLU A 177 5.79 8.29 21.66
C GLU A 177 6.12 8.81 20.25
N ASN A 178 5.36 8.42 19.22
CA ASN A 178 5.60 8.75 17.80
C ASN A 178 4.32 9.27 17.12
N GLU A 179 3.55 10.09 17.81
CA GLU A 179 2.23 10.54 17.35
C GLU A 179 2.33 11.32 16.02
N ASN A 180 3.35 12.17 15.83
CA ASN A 180 3.48 12.93 14.59
C ASN A 180 3.97 12.04 13.44
N LEU A 181 4.94 11.15 13.70
CA LEU A 181 5.38 10.19 12.69
C LEU A 181 4.23 9.29 12.23
N ALA A 182 3.42 8.74 13.13
CA ALA A 182 2.29 7.89 12.76
C ALA A 182 1.20 8.65 11.96
N LYS A 183 1.00 9.95 12.22
CA LYS A 183 0.00 10.77 11.53
C LYS A 183 0.44 11.28 10.15
N PHE A 184 1.72 11.64 10.02
CA PHE A 184 2.24 12.34 8.84
C PHE A 184 3.19 11.49 7.99
N THR A 185 3.44 10.24 8.38
CA THR A 185 4.27 9.33 7.60
C THR A 185 3.63 7.96 7.44
N ILE A 186 4.03 7.27 6.38
CA ILE A 186 3.64 5.89 6.07
C ILE A 186 4.88 5.00 6.27
N ASP A 187 4.76 3.96 7.10
CA ASP A 187 5.86 3.04 7.36
C ASP A 187 6.01 2.01 6.22
N MET A 188 6.91 2.29 5.29
CA MET A 188 7.19 1.44 4.12
C MET A 188 7.84 0.12 4.54
N THR A 189 8.69 0.14 5.58
CA THR A 189 9.26 -1.09 6.15
C THR A 189 8.18 -1.96 6.81
N GLY A 190 7.19 -1.36 7.47
CA GLY A 190 6.03 -2.06 8.00
C GLY A 190 5.18 -2.68 6.90
N MET A 191 4.88 -1.93 5.84
CA MET A 191 4.14 -2.44 4.68
C MET A 191 4.87 -3.59 3.98
N ALA A 192 6.21 -3.54 3.90
CA ALA A 192 7.02 -4.63 3.38
C ALA A 192 6.93 -5.90 4.24
N ARG A 193 6.96 -5.77 5.58
CA ARG A 193 6.79 -6.91 6.50
C ARG A 193 5.43 -7.59 6.32
N GLU A 194 4.38 -6.77 6.16
CA GLU A 194 3.00 -7.23 5.95
C GLU A 194 2.75 -7.79 4.53
N GLY A 195 3.72 -7.72 3.62
CA GLY A 195 3.57 -8.19 2.24
C GLY A 195 2.62 -7.34 1.38
N LYS A 196 2.39 -6.08 1.78
CA LYS A 196 1.52 -5.13 1.07
C LYS A 196 2.21 -4.40 -0.09
N ILE A 197 3.54 -4.41 -0.12
CA ILE A 197 4.32 -3.81 -1.20
C ILE A 197 4.44 -4.80 -2.35
N ASP A 198 4.18 -4.34 -3.56
CA ASP A 198 4.32 -5.14 -4.78
C ASP A 198 5.78 -5.55 -5.04
N PRO A 199 6.01 -6.70 -5.71
CA PRO A 199 7.36 -7.16 -6.00
C PRO A 199 8.09 -6.16 -6.92
N VAL A 200 9.28 -5.73 -6.52
CA VAL A 200 10.10 -4.80 -7.30
C VAL A 200 11.02 -5.56 -8.24
N ILE A 201 10.88 -5.32 -9.55
CA ILE A 201 11.59 -6.06 -10.60
C ILE A 201 12.42 -5.09 -11.45
N GLY A 202 13.68 -5.44 -11.73
CA GLY A 202 14.50 -4.73 -12.72
C GLY A 202 15.01 -3.36 -12.26
N ARG A 203 15.10 -3.13 -10.94
CA ARG A 203 15.59 -1.89 -10.30
C ARG A 203 16.75 -2.14 -9.33
N GLU A 204 17.44 -3.26 -9.47
CA GLU A 204 18.46 -3.71 -8.51
C GLU A 204 19.67 -2.78 -8.47
N GLU A 205 20.08 -2.21 -9.60
CA GLU A 205 21.22 -1.28 -9.69
C GLU A 205 20.91 0.06 -9.02
N GLU A 206 19.70 0.60 -9.22
CA GLU A 206 19.23 1.81 -8.57
C GLU A 206 19.13 1.62 -7.05
N ILE A 207 18.53 0.50 -6.60
CA ILE A 207 18.41 0.17 -5.16
C ILE A 207 19.81 0.02 -4.55
N ARG A 208 20.72 -0.74 -5.17
CA ARG A 208 22.10 -0.90 -4.69
C ARG A 208 22.85 0.43 -4.66
N ARG A 209 22.57 1.33 -5.61
CA ARG A 209 23.14 2.68 -5.60
C ARG A 209 22.60 3.53 -4.45
N VAL A 210 21.31 3.45 -4.15
CA VAL A 210 20.68 4.12 -2.98
C VAL A 210 21.32 3.63 -1.68
N ILE A 211 21.44 2.31 -1.49
CA ILE A 211 22.10 1.70 -0.31
C ILE A 211 23.53 2.21 -0.14
N ARG A 212 24.31 2.21 -1.23
CA ARG A 212 25.69 2.73 -1.23
C ARG A 212 25.74 4.19 -0.83
N ILE A 213 24.78 5.01 -1.28
CA ILE A 213 24.74 6.44 -0.95
C ILE A 213 24.40 6.65 0.52
N LEU A 214 23.36 5.99 1.04
CA LEU A 214 22.96 6.08 2.45
C LEU A 214 24.09 5.69 3.41
N SER A 215 24.98 4.79 2.98
CA SER A 215 26.14 4.34 3.77
C SER A 215 27.36 5.27 3.68
N ARG A 216 27.30 6.39 2.94
CA ARG A 216 28.42 7.33 2.83
C ARG A 216 28.51 8.23 4.06
N ARG A 217 29.72 8.73 4.33
CA ARG A 217 29.95 9.77 5.34
C ARG A 217 29.52 11.17 4.88
N THR A 218 29.61 11.46 3.58
CA THR A 218 29.24 12.74 2.98
C THR A 218 28.43 12.50 1.71
N LYS A 219 27.52 13.44 1.39
CA LYS A 219 26.53 13.27 0.32
C LYS A 219 25.77 11.94 0.45
N ASN A 220 25.26 11.71 1.66
CA ASN A 220 24.61 10.47 2.07
C ASN A 220 23.09 10.46 1.86
N ASN A 221 22.53 11.53 1.30
CA ASN A 221 21.11 11.61 0.97
C ASN A 221 20.93 11.40 -0.55
N PRO A 222 20.34 10.30 -1.01
CA PRO A 222 20.09 10.10 -2.43
C PRO A 222 18.89 10.92 -2.91
N VAL A 223 18.96 11.43 -4.14
CA VAL A 223 17.82 12.01 -4.85
C VAL A 223 17.59 11.21 -6.12
N LEU A 224 16.43 10.56 -6.19
CA LEU A 224 15.92 9.85 -7.35
C LEU A 224 15.40 10.87 -8.37
N ILE A 225 16.06 10.94 -9.51
CA ILE A 225 15.77 11.88 -10.59
C ILE A 225 15.25 11.10 -11.79
N GLY A 226 14.03 11.39 -12.20
CA GLY A 226 13.38 10.76 -13.34
C GLY A 226 12.05 11.42 -13.64
N GLU A 227 11.56 11.20 -14.86
CA GLU A 227 10.22 11.62 -15.28
C GLU A 227 9.14 10.94 -14.39
N PRO A 228 7.93 11.52 -14.28
CA PRO A 228 6.82 10.86 -13.62
C PRO A 228 6.50 9.50 -14.27
N GLY A 229 6.13 8.50 -13.45
CA GLY A 229 5.75 7.17 -13.94
C GLY A 229 6.90 6.18 -14.21
N VAL A 230 8.18 6.58 -14.09
CA VAL A 230 9.32 5.65 -14.32
C VAL A 230 9.57 4.67 -13.16
N GLY A 231 8.84 4.78 -12.05
CA GLY A 231 9.01 3.92 -10.87
C GLY A 231 10.02 4.43 -9.83
N LYS A 232 10.05 5.75 -9.56
CA LYS A 232 10.90 6.33 -8.49
C LYS A 232 10.52 5.78 -7.11
N THR A 233 9.23 5.77 -6.79
CA THR A 233 8.70 5.20 -5.54
C THR A 233 8.98 3.71 -5.44
N THR A 234 8.90 2.98 -6.55
CA THR A 234 9.21 1.55 -6.64
C THR A 234 10.66 1.23 -6.21
N VAL A 235 11.62 2.11 -6.49
CA VAL A 235 13.02 1.95 -5.99
C VAL A 235 13.06 2.02 -4.45
N VAL A 236 12.23 2.87 -3.84
CA VAL A 236 12.17 3.06 -2.38
C VAL A 236 11.43 1.90 -1.72
N GLU A 237 10.34 1.43 -2.32
CA GLU A 237 9.63 0.21 -1.95
C GLU A 237 10.55 -1.02 -1.99
N GLY A 238 11.37 -1.14 -3.04
CA GLY A 238 12.35 -2.21 -3.17
C GLY A 238 13.47 -2.12 -2.13
N LEU A 239 13.86 -0.88 -1.75
CA LEU A 239 14.74 -0.68 -0.60
C LEU A 239 14.08 -1.16 0.70
N ALA A 240 12.79 -0.87 0.92
CA ALA A 240 12.04 -1.33 2.10
C ALA A 240 12.05 -2.87 2.19
N GLN A 241 11.79 -3.55 1.08
CA GLN A 241 11.85 -5.02 0.99
C GLN A 241 13.24 -5.55 1.34
N ARG A 242 14.31 -4.93 0.83
CA ARG A 242 15.69 -5.34 1.16
C ARG A 242 16.05 -5.11 2.62
N ILE A 243 15.61 -4.01 3.22
CA ILE A 243 15.79 -3.74 4.65
C ILE A 243 15.12 -4.84 5.47
N VAL A 244 13.88 -5.20 5.14
CA VAL A 244 13.13 -6.25 5.84
C VAL A 244 13.76 -7.63 5.66
N ASN A 245 14.34 -7.91 4.49
CA ASN A 245 15.01 -9.18 4.19
C ASN A 245 16.46 -9.24 4.70
N ALA A 246 16.94 -8.21 5.41
CA ALA A 246 18.34 -8.06 5.83
C ALA A 246 19.36 -8.16 4.67
N ASP A 247 18.94 -7.84 3.43
CA ASP A 247 19.81 -7.71 2.24
C ASP A 247 20.35 -6.27 2.12
N VAL A 248 20.83 -5.74 3.23
CA VAL A 248 21.44 -4.41 3.36
C VAL A 248 22.59 -4.50 4.38
N PRO A 249 23.58 -3.59 4.35
CA PRO A 249 24.64 -3.60 5.34
C PRO A 249 24.09 -3.32 6.75
N ASP A 250 24.80 -3.75 7.80
CA ASP A 250 24.33 -3.73 9.19
C ASP A 250 23.87 -2.36 9.69
N ASN A 251 24.47 -1.28 9.15
CA ASN A 251 24.08 0.09 9.46
C ASN A 251 22.62 0.42 9.05
N LEU A 252 22.09 -0.27 8.03
CA LEU A 252 20.75 -0.07 7.49
C LEU A 252 19.79 -1.22 7.84
N ALA A 253 20.29 -2.34 8.39
CA ALA A 253 19.47 -3.51 8.73
C ALA A 253 18.39 -3.21 9.78
N ALA A 254 18.71 -2.34 10.75
CA ALA A 254 17.77 -1.89 11.79
C ALA A 254 17.04 -0.59 11.43
N CYS A 255 17.12 -0.13 10.17
CA CYS A 255 16.55 1.14 9.76
C CYS A 255 15.03 1.06 9.54
N ARG A 256 14.30 2.11 9.89
CA ARG A 256 12.90 2.31 9.49
C ARG A 256 12.83 3.24 8.29
N LEU A 257 12.05 2.88 7.27
CA LEU A 257 11.85 3.69 6.08
C LEU A 257 10.44 4.29 6.11
N LEU A 258 10.36 5.60 6.30
CA LEU A 258 9.10 6.32 6.45
C LEU A 258 8.89 7.24 5.25
N SER A 259 7.75 7.14 4.58
CA SER A 259 7.35 8.06 3.51
C SER A 259 6.59 9.24 4.10
N LEU A 260 7.05 10.46 3.85
CA LEU A 260 6.38 11.68 4.29
C LEU A 260 5.15 11.98 3.41
N ASP A 261 3.99 12.13 4.03
CA ASP A 261 2.79 12.60 3.33
C ASP A 261 2.70 14.13 3.45
N VAL A 262 3.13 14.82 2.39
CA VAL A 262 3.05 16.29 2.30
C VAL A 262 1.59 16.75 2.32
N GLY A 263 0.66 15.97 1.74
CA GLY A 263 -0.76 16.27 1.73
C GLY A 263 -1.36 16.28 3.13
N ALA A 264 -1.04 15.28 3.96
CA ALA A 264 -1.47 15.21 5.35
C ALA A 264 -0.94 16.38 6.20
N LEU A 265 0.27 16.85 5.91
CA LEU A 265 0.86 18.00 6.59
C LEU A 265 0.15 19.32 6.24
N VAL A 266 -0.24 19.50 4.97
CA VAL A 266 -0.98 20.67 4.48
C VAL A 266 -2.45 20.62 4.90
N ALA A 267 -3.04 19.43 4.98
CA ALA A 267 -4.45 19.23 5.29
C ALA A 267 -4.81 19.84 6.65
N GLY A 268 -5.77 20.77 6.64
CA GLY A 268 -6.22 21.44 7.85
C GLY A 268 -5.25 22.46 8.45
N SER A 269 -4.17 22.84 7.76
CA SER A 269 -3.41 24.04 8.14
C SER A 269 -4.08 25.27 7.54
N LYS A 270 -4.66 26.14 8.38
CA LYS A 270 -5.20 27.45 7.91
C LYS A 270 -4.10 28.49 7.81
N TYR A 271 -3.01 28.29 8.55
CA TYR A 271 -1.89 29.21 8.65
C TYR A 271 -0.57 28.48 8.38
N ARG A 272 0.34 29.16 7.67
CA ARG A 272 1.69 28.65 7.34
C ARG A 272 2.48 28.16 8.57
N GLY A 273 2.30 28.81 9.72
CA GLY A 273 2.98 28.45 10.96
C GLY A 273 2.62 27.04 11.47
N GLU A 274 1.40 26.58 11.25
CA GLU A 274 0.94 25.25 11.69
C GLU A 274 1.64 24.13 10.90
N PHE A 275 1.89 24.34 9.61
CA PHE A 275 2.66 23.41 8.79
C PHE A 275 4.12 23.31 9.28
N GLU A 276 4.76 24.46 9.54
CA GLU A 276 6.14 24.49 10.04
C GLU A 276 6.24 23.83 11.42
N GLU A 277 5.23 24.00 12.29
CA GLU A 277 5.15 23.35 13.60
C GLU A 277 5.02 21.83 13.49
N ARG A 278 4.11 21.34 12.62
CA ARG A 278 3.96 19.89 12.34
C ARG A 278 5.25 19.30 11.79
N MET A 279 5.89 19.97 10.83
CA MET A 279 7.17 19.54 10.27
C MET A 279 8.28 19.52 11.33
N LYS A 280 8.34 20.53 12.21
CA LYS A 280 9.28 20.53 13.33
C LYS A 280 9.03 19.36 14.29
N GLY A 281 7.76 19.04 14.57
CA GLY A 281 7.38 17.87 15.37
C GLY A 281 7.91 16.56 14.78
N VAL A 282 7.62 16.31 13.50
CA VAL A 282 8.11 15.13 12.75
C VAL A 282 9.64 15.07 12.77
N LEU A 283 10.32 16.17 12.46
CA LEU A 283 11.77 16.23 12.42
C LEU A 283 12.41 16.02 13.80
N LYS A 284 11.79 16.54 14.86
CA LYS A 284 12.25 16.35 16.23
C LYS A 284 12.15 14.88 16.65
N GLU A 285 11.00 14.24 16.39
CA GLU A 285 10.80 12.80 16.65
C GLU A 285 11.83 11.94 15.90
N ILE A 286 12.16 12.28 14.65
CA ILE A 286 13.22 11.58 13.88
C ILE A 286 14.58 11.69 14.58
N THR A 287 14.95 12.85 15.10
CA THR A 287 16.25 13.05 15.75
C THR A 287 16.35 12.50 17.14
N GLU A 288 15.23 12.38 17.85
CA GLU A 288 15.16 11.80 19.19
C GLU A 288 15.07 10.27 19.15
N SER A 289 14.71 9.70 17.98
CA SER A 289 14.67 8.26 17.79
C SER A 289 16.05 7.64 17.95
N LYS A 290 16.09 6.51 18.67
CA LYS A 290 17.31 5.71 18.86
C LYS A 290 17.64 4.88 17.61
N ASP A 291 16.62 4.56 16.83
CA ASP A 291 16.75 3.80 15.61
C ASP A 291 16.99 4.75 14.44
N MET A 292 17.77 4.30 13.46
CA MET A 292 17.97 5.06 12.24
C MET A 292 16.64 5.14 11.47
N ILE A 293 16.13 6.35 11.27
CA ILE A 293 14.97 6.61 10.43
C ILE A 293 15.44 7.26 9.14
N VAL A 294 15.10 6.64 8.01
CA VAL A 294 15.27 7.22 6.68
C VAL A 294 13.93 7.77 6.22
N LEU A 295 13.90 9.06 5.93
CA LEU A 295 12.70 9.76 5.46
C LEU A 295 12.68 9.79 3.94
N PHE A 296 11.70 9.16 3.32
CA PHE A 296 11.39 9.33 1.91
C PHE A 296 10.47 10.53 1.71
N VAL A 297 10.85 11.44 0.81
CA VAL A 297 10.06 12.60 0.42
C VAL A 297 9.84 12.52 -1.09
N ASP A 298 8.63 12.15 -1.49
CA ASP A 298 8.24 12.29 -2.88
C ASP A 298 8.04 13.78 -3.22
N GLU A 299 8.33 14.14 -4.46
CA GLU A 299 8.31 15.51 -4.94
C GLU A 299 9.03 16.50 -3.99
N ILE A 300 10.25 16.15 -3.57
CA ILE A 300 11.03 16.91 -2.57
C ILE A 300 11.18 18.40 -2.93
N HIS A 301 11.07 18.75 -4.21
CA HIS A 301 11.09 20.13 -4.68
C HIS A 301 9.92 20.98 -4.14
N LEU A 302 8.78 20.39 -3.77
CA LEU A 302 7.66 21.07 -3.14
C LEU A 302 8.02 21.65 -1.77
N LEU A 303 8.90 20.97 -1.04
CA LEU A 303 9.45 21.47 0.24
C LEU A 303 10.53 22.55 0.03
N MET A 304 11.01 22.71 -1.21
CA MET A 304 12.14 23.56 -1.58
C MET A 304 11.74 24.81 -2.38
N GLY A 305 10.48 24.93 -2.81
CA GLY A 305 9.99 26.07 -3.60
C GLY A 305 9.06 27.00 -2.80
N ALA A 306 9.20 28.32 -2.78
CA ALA A 306 10.22 29.21 -3.34
C ALA A 306 10.08 30.57 -2.64
N GLY A 307 11.09 31.02 -1.89
CA GLY A 307 11.11 32.32 -1.23
C GLY A 307 11.32 33.54 -2.16
N SER A 308 10.92 33.51 -3.44
CA SER A 308 11.32 34.60 -4.36
C SER A 308 10.35 34.99 -5.48
N SER A 309 9.16 34.41 -5.62
CA SER A 309 8.22 34.90 -6.64
C SER A 309 6.78 34.47 -6.38
N GLY A 310 6.02 35.34 -5.70
CA GLY A 310 4.55 35.42 -5.73
C GLY A 310 3.78 34.30 -5.00
N GLU A 311 3.07 34.68 -3.94
CA GLU A 311 1.89 34.01 -3.33
C GLU A 311 1.88 32.46 -3.30
N GLY A 312 2.42 31.85 -2.23
CA GLY A 312 1.89 30.57 -1.73
C GLY A 312 2.82 29.36 -1.56
N GLY A 313 4.11 29.43 -1.91
CA GLY A 313 5.04 28.30 -1.72
C GLY A 313 5.43 28.02 -0.26
N MET A 314 5.35 26.77 0.17
CA MET A 314 5.74 26.28 1.50
C MET A 314 7.27 26.13 1.58
N ASP A 315 7.95 26.94 2.40
CA ASP A 315 9.42 26.89 2.51
C ASP A 315 9.89 26.10 3.74
N ALA A 316 9.90 24.76 3.62
CA ALA A 316 10.46 23.87 4.64
C ALA A 316 11.99 23.71 4.52
N ALA A 317 12.61 24.27 3.47
CA ALA A 317 14.03 24.10 3.19
C ALA A 317 14.91 24.58 4.34
N ASN A 318 14.53 25.70 4.99
CA ASN A 318 15.27 26.26 6.12
C ASN A 318 15.24 25.37 7.37
N LEU A 319 14.21 24.52 7.51
CA LEU A 319 14.12 23.54 8.61
C LEU A 319 15.00 22.32 8.34
N LEU A 320 15.08 21.89 7.08
CA LEU A 320 15.83 20.69 6.68
C LEU A 320 17.35 20.93 6.63
N LYS A 321 17.79 22.09 6.16
CA LYS A 321 19.22 22.41 5.95
C LYS A 321 20.10 22.17 7.18
N PRO A 322 19.77 22.65 8.40
CA PRO A 322 20.61 22.43 9.58
C PRO A 322 20.75 20.96 9.95
N MET A 323 19.67 20.18 9.81
CA MET A 323 19.64 18.77 10.19
C MET A 323 20.41 17.90 9.21
N LEU A 324 20.26 18.18 7.91
CA LEU A 324 21.08 17.57 6.85
C LEU A 324 22.56 17.95 6.99
N ALA A 325 22.85 19.18 7.42
CA ALA A 325 24.22 19.63 7.64
C ALA A 325 24.92 18.93 8.81
N ARG A 326 24.18 18.62 9.87
CA ARG A 326 24.68 17.87 11.04
C ARG A 326 24.67 16.36 10.84
N GLY A 327 24.12 15.84 9.74
CA GLY A 327 23.97 14.40 9.50
C GLY A 327 22.96 13.73 10.43
N GLN A 328 22.09 14.51 11.07
CA GLN A 328 21.06 14.02 11.98
C GLN A 328 19.83 13.49 11.25
N LEU A 329 19.64 13.89 9.98
CA LEU A 329 18.54 13.46 9.13
C LEU A 329 19.11 12.70 7.93
N HIS A 330 18.60 11.49 7.71
CA HIS A 330 18.80 10.73 6.48
C HIS A 330 17.53 10.81 5.64
N CYS A 331 17.64 11.24 4.40
CA CYS A 331 16.49 11.32 3.52
C CYS A 331 16.76 10.84 2.11
N ILE A 332 15.71 10.30 1.49
CA ILE A 332 15.64 9.95 0.07
C ILE A 332 14.65 10.93 -0.56
N GLY A 333 15.12 11.74 -1.50
CA GLY A 333 14.22 12.62 -2.28
C GLY A 333 13.85 11.99 -3.61
N ALA A 334 12.66 12.28 -4.13
CA ALA A 334 12.31 12.03 -5.54
C ALA A 334 11.87 13.32 -6.22
N THR A 335 12.30 13.54 -7.47
CA THR A 335 11.98 14.75 -8.24
C THR A 335 12.21 14.54 -9.75
N THR A 336 11.80 15.49 -10.59
CA THR A 336 12.15 15.49 -12.02
C THR A 336 13.50 16.18 -12.26
N LEU A 337 14.10 15.96 -13.45
CA LEU A 337 15.36 16.60 -13.81
C LEU A 337 15.24 18.14 -13.87
N ALA A 338 14.12 18.64 -14.36
CA ALA A 338 13.87 20.08 -14.49
C ALA A 338 13.79 20.75 -13.11
N GLU A 339 13.05 20.15 -12.18
CA GLU A 339 12.93 20.63 -10.79
C GLU A 339 14.23 20.50 -10.02
N TYR A 340 14.96 19.40 -10.19
CA TYR A 340 16.28 19.22 -9.56
C TYR A 340 17.21 20.38 -9.93
N ARG A 341 17.31 20.70 -11.24
CA ARG A 341 18.12 21.81 -11.73
C ARG A 341 17.66 23.17 -11.21
N LYS A 342 16.36 23.35 -11.01
CA LYS A 342 15.77 24.63 -10.59
C LYS A 342 15.92 24.87 -9.08
N TYR A 343 15.70 23.86 -8.25
CA TYR A 343 15.56 24.01 -6.80
C TYR A 343 16.73 23.42 -5.99
N ILE A 344 17.32 22.30 -6.42
CA ILE A 344 18.38 21.61 -5.66
C ILE A 344 19.77 22.02 -6.14
N GLU A 345 20.01 22.00 -7.45
CA GLU A 345 21.34 22.26 -8.03
C GLU A 345 21.79 23.71 -7.85
N LYS A 346 20.86 24.66 -7.81
CA LYS A 346 21.17 26.08 -7.56
C LYS A 346 21.53 26.38 -6.11
N ASP A 347 21.13 25.53 -5.16
CA ASP A 347 21.39 25.73 -3.74
C ASP A 347 22.61 24.91 -3.29
N ALA A 348 23.73 25.61 -3.09
CA ALA A 348 25.00 25.02 -2.68
C ALA A 348 24.93 24.26 -1.34
N ALA A 349 23.96 24.56 -0.46
CA ALA A 349 23.78 23.82 0.78
C ALA A 349 23.24 22.41 0.51
N PHE A 350 22.25 22.29 -0.38
CA PHE A 350 21.63 21.02 -0.74
C PHE A 350 22.49 20.18 -1.68
N GLU A 351 23.13 20.79 -2.68
CA GLU A 351 24.04 20.10 -3.61
C GLU A 351 25.20 19.37 -2.89
N ARG A 352 25.63 19.90 -1.74
CA ARG A 352 26.68 19.29 -0.90
C ARG A 352 26.18 18.17 0.01
N ARG A 353 24.88 17.93 0.10
CA ARG A 353 24.25 16.91 0.96
C ARG A 353 23.53 15.83 0.19
N PHE A 354 23.04 16.16 -0.99
CA PHE A 354 22.36 15.25 -1.88
C PHE A 354 23.30 14.63 -2.93
N GLN A 355 22.99 13.40 -3.32
CA GLN A 355 23.64 12.68 -4.40
C GLN A 355 22.60 12.23 -5.43
N GLN A 356 22.84 12.58 -6.69
CA GLN A 356 21.93 12.24 -7.78
C GLN A 356 21.96 10.73 -8.10
N VAL A 357 20.76 10.16 -8.28
CA VAL A 357 20.50 8.81 -8.78
C VAL A 357 19.51 8.94 -9.93
N ILE A 358 19.97 8.70 -11.16
CA ILE A 358 19.13 8.80 -12.35
C ILE A 358 18.33 7.51 -12.49
N VAL A 359 17.01 7.61 -12.44
CA VAL A 359 16.07 6.51 -12.70
C VAL A 359 15.59 6.67 -14.13
N LYS A 360 15.98 5.72 -14.99
CA LYS A 360 15.62 5.75 -16.41
C LYS A 360 14.31 5.01 -16.64
N GLU A 361 13.58 5.44 -17.66
CA GLU A 361 12.48 4.69 -18.23
C GLU A 361 12.98 3.29 -18.66
N PRO A 362 12.31 2.20 -18.24
CA PRO A 362 12.69 0.85 -18.63
C PRO A 362 12.42 0.64 -20.12
N THR A 363 13.20 -0.25 -20.72
CA THR A 363 12.97 -0.69 -22.09
C THR A 363 11.70 -1.54 -22.20
N ILE A 364 11.21 -1.77 -23.42
CA ILE A 364 10.03 -2.62 -23.65
C ILE A 364 10.23 -4.03 -23.06
N PRO A 365 11.36 -4.74 -23.28
CA PRO A 365 11.57 -6.06 -22.69
C PRO A 365 11.61 -6.03 -21.16
N GLU A 366 12.23 -5.00 -20.55
CA GLU A 366 12.24 -4.82 -19.10
C GLU A 366 10.83 -4.56 -18.56
N THR A 367 10.02 -3.78 -19.26
CA THR A 367 8.63 -3.52 -18.89
C THR A 367 7.80 -4.79 -18.94
N VAL A 368 7.99 -5.64 -19.96
CA VAL A 368 7.35 -6.96 -20.02
C VAL A 368 7.76 -7.82 -18.81
N SER A 369 9.04 -7.80 -18.41
CA SER A 369 9.49 -8.50 -17.20
C SER A 369 8.85 -7.96 -15.92
N ILE A 370 8.71 -6.63 -15.80
CA ILE A 370 7.99 -5.99 -14.69
C ILE A 370 6.53 -6.44 -14.66
N LEU A 371 5.83 -6.36 -15.80
CA LEU A 371 4.44 -6.80 -15.93
C LEU A 371 4.26 -8.28 -15.59
N ARG A 372 5.22 -9.14 -15.95
CA ARG A 372 5.18 -10.57 -15.61
C ARG A 372 5.27 -10.84 -14.12
N GLY A 373 6.09 -10.07 -13.39
CA GLY A 373 6.17 -10.23 -11.93
C GLY A 373 4.99 -9.59 -11.20
N LEU A 374 4.36 -8.55 -11.76
CA LEU A 374 3.11 -7.98 -11.23
C LEU A 374 1.86 -8.79 -11.61
N LYS A 375 1.96 -9.65 -12.62
CA LYS A 375 0.84 -10.42 -13.17
C LYS A 375 0.01 -11.12 -12.08
N GLU A 376 0.67 -11.86 -11.20
CA GLU A 376 -0.02 -12.65 -10.16
C GLU A 376 -0.85 -11.75 -9.23
N LYS A 377 -0.32 -10.58 -8.83
CA LYS A 377 -1.01 -9.60 -7.98
C LYS A 377 -2.27 -9.06 -8.65
N TYR A 378 -2.20 -8.65 -9.92
CA TYR A 378 -3.36 -8.15 -10.67
C TYR A 378 -4.40 -9.23 -10.96
N GLU A 379 -3.97 -10.46 -11.26
CA GLU A 379 -4.87 -11.61 -11.45
C GLU A 379 -5.65 -11.94 -10.16
N VAL A 380 -4.99 -11.89 -9.00
CA VAL A 380 -5.63 -12.10 -7.69
C VAL A 380 -6.59 -10.95 -7.36
N HIS A 381 -6.16 -9.70 -7.54
CA HIS A 381 -6.94 -8.51 -7.22
C HIS A 381 -8.24 -8.42 -8.05
N HIS A 382 -8.16 -8.63 -9.36
CA HIS A 382 -9.31 -8.56 -10.26
C HIS A 382 -10.05 -9.90 -10.41
N GLY A 383 -9.42 -11.00 -10.02
CA GLY A 383 -9.96 -12.34 -10.20
C GLY A 383 -10.04 -12.75 -11.68
N VAL A 384 -9.15 -12.24 -12.53
CA VAL A 384 -9.09 -12.54 -13.97
C VAL A 384 -7.78 -13.27 -14.31
N ASN A 385 -7.68 -13.82 -15.52
CA ASN A 385 -6.44 -14.40 -16.03
C ASN A 385 -5.84 -13.49 -17.10
N ILE A 386 -4.56 -13.13 -16.97
CA ILE A 386 -3.86 -12.25 -17.89
C ILE A 386 -2.91 -13.07 -18.76
N THR A 387 -3.10 -13.01 -20.08
CA THR A 387 -2.23 -13.73 -21.02
C THR A 387 -0.88 -13.04 -21.17
N ASP A 388 0.19 -13.81 -21.42
CA ASP A 388 1.52 -13.22 -21.68
C ASP A 388 1.51 -12.32 -22.92
N SER A 389 0.71 -12.69 -23.94
CA SER A 389 0.47 -11.86 -25.12
C SER A 389 -0.15 -10.50 -24.80
N ALA A 390 -1.02 -10.41 -23.78
CA ALA A 390 -1.57 -9.14 -23.35
C ALA A 390 -0.50 -8.25 -22.70
N LEU A 391 0.42 -8.82 -21.92
CA LEU A 391 1.54 -8.07 -21.32
C LEU A 391 2.46 -7.48 -22.40
N VAL A 392 2.81 -8.29 -23.40
CA VAL A 392 3.62 -7.86 -24.55
C VAL A 392 2.89 -6.79 -25.36
N SER A 393 1.60 -6.98 -25.60
CA SER A 393 0.77 -5.99 -26.31
C SER A 393 0.71 -4.67 -25.55
N SER A 394 0.47 -4.72 -24.24
CA SER A 394 0.40 -3.54 -23.37
C SER A 394 1.69 -2.73 -23.43
N ALA A 395 2.84 -3.36 -23.20
CA ALA A 395 4.13 -2.67 -23.24
C ALA A 395 4.43 -2.03 -24.62
N ASN A 396 4.14 -2.75 -25.71
CA ASN A 396 4.37 -2.24 -27.07
C ASN A 396 3.44 -1.08 -27.43
N LEU A 397 2.15 -1.20 -27.12
CA LEU A 397 1.16 -0.18 -27.44
C LEU A 397 1.32 1.05 -26.56
N ALA A 398 1.61 0.88 -25.27
CA ALA A 398 1.92 1.97 -24.35
C ALA A 398 3.12 2.79 -24.85
N ALA A 399 4.24 2.14 -25.12
CA ALA A 399 5.46 2.78 -25.61
C ALA A 399 5.25 3.57 -26.92
N ARG A 400 4.31 3.10 -27.76
CA ARG A 400 4.09 3.63 -29.10
C ARG A 400 3.05 4.75 -29.14
N TYR A 401 1.95 4.58 -28.42
CA TYR A 401 0.76 5.41 -28.55
C TYR A 401 0.53 6.35 -27.36
N LEU A 402 1.10 6.06 -26.19
CA LEU A 402 0.94 6.85 -24.98
C LEU A 402 2.18 7.72 -24.70
N THR A 403 2.53 8.59 -25.64
CA THR A 403 3.74 9.43 -25.63
C THR A 403 3.84 10.41 -24.45
N SER A 404 2.71 10.80 -23.87
CA SER A 404 2.64 11.72 -22.73
C SER A 404 2.94 11.04 -21.39
N ARG A 405 2.87 9.71 -21.33
CA ARG A 405 3.14 8.91 -20.14
C ARG A 405 4.39 8.06 -20.37
N ARG A 406 5.03 7.62 -19.29
CA ARG A 406 6.27 6.85 -19.35
C ARG A 406 6.03 5.41 -18.94
N LEU A 407 6.87 4.51 -19.45
CA LEU A 407 6.96 3.15 -18.93
C LEU A 407 7.62 3.17 -17.54
N PRO A 408 7.28 2.22 -16.65
CA PRO A 408 6.30 1.15 -16.83
C PRO A 408 4.85 1.55 -16.53
N ASP A 409 4.62 2.72 -15.93
CA ASP A 409 3.30 3.19 -15.45
C ASP A 409 2.19 3.06 -16.51
N SER A 410 2.43 3.58 -17.72
CA SER A 410 1.44 3.53 -18.79
C SER A 410 1.05 2.11 -19.22
N ALA A 411 1.96 1.14 -19.12
CA ALA A 411 1.69 -0.25 -19.47
C ALA A 411 0.99 -1.01 -18.33
N VAL A 412 1.31 -0.66 -17.07
CA VAL A 412 0.63 -1.20 -15.89
C VAL A 412 -0.83 -0.73 -15.87
N ASP A 413 -1.06 0.57 -16.10
CA ASP A 413 -2.41 1.16 -16.13
C ASP A 413 -3.31 0.54 -17.23
N LEU A 414 -2.73 0.23 -18.40
CA LEU A 414 -3.45 -0.50 -19.46
C LEU A 414 -3.87 -1.91 -19.05
N ILE A 415 -3.01 -2.63 -18.32
CA ILE A 415 -3.34 -3.97 -17.81
C ILE A 415 -4.41 -3.87 -16.73
N ASP A 416 -4.30 -2.89 -15.84
CA ASP A 416 -5.24 -2.67 -14.75
C ASP A 416 -6.64 -2.31 -15.27
N GLU A 417 -6.76 -1.35 -16.20
CA GLU A 417 -8.05 -0.98 -16.79
C GLU A 417 -8.65 -2.14 -17.61
N ALA A 418 -7.83 -2.90 -18.35
CA ALA A 418 -8.33 -4.05 -19.09
C ALA A 418 -8.81 -5.18 -18.16
N ALA A 419 -8.10 -5.44 -17.07
CA ALA A 419 -8.50 -6.41 -16.05
C ALA A 419 -9.79 -5.98 -15.34
N ALA A 420 -9.89 -4.70 -14.98
CA ALA A 420 -11.10 -4.11 -14.39
C ALA A 420 -12.29 -4.20 -15.36
N ALA A 421 -12.09 -3.90 -16.65
CA ALA A 421 -13.14 -4.00 -17.66
C ALA A 421 -13.66 -5.45 -17.82
N VAL A 422 -12.76 -6.45 -17.85
CA VAL A 422 -13.14 -7.86 -17.90
C VAL A 422 -13.89 -8.28 -16.63
N ARG A 423 -13.43 -7.85 -15.46
CA ARG A 423 -14.11 -8.12 -14.18
C ARG A 423 -15.52 -7.54 -14.16
N VAL A 424 -15.68 -6.29 -14.58
CA VAL A 424 -17.00 -5.62 -14.65
C VAL A 424 -17.90 -6.36 -15.63
N ALA A 425 -17.41 -6.73 -16.82
CA ALA A 425 -18.17 -7.51 -17.79
C ALA A 425 -18.64 -8.86 -17.22
N ARG A 426 -17.82 -9.50 -16.36
CA ARG A 426 -18.16 -10.77 -15.70
C ARG A 426 -19.18 -10.64 -14.57
N GLU A 427 -19.05 -9.61 -13.75
CA GLU A 427 -19.97 -9.37 -12.62
C GLU A 427 -21.30 -8.75 -13.08
N SER A 428 -21.34 -8.19 -14.30
CA SER A 428 -22.56 -7.70 -14.91
C SER A 428 -23.45 -8.86 -15.33
N GLN A 429 -24.75 -8.74 -15.05
CA GLN A 429 -25.72 -9.70 -15.55
C GLN A 429 -25.72 -9.68 -17.09
N PRO A 430 -25.79 -10.85 -17.74
CA PRO A 430 -26.00 -10.95 -19.18
C PRO A 430 -27.23 -10.15 -19.61
N GLU A 431 -27.13 -9.44 -20.74
CA GLU A 431 -28.21 -8.60 -21.27
C GLU A 431 -29.53 -9.37 -21.47
N ILE A 432 -29.42 -10.66 -21.83
CA ILE A 432 -30.56 -11.57 -21.98
C ILE A 432 -31.29 -11.74 -20.62
N ILE A 433 -30.55 -11.95 -19.53
CA ILE A 433 -31.12 -12.12 -18.19
C ILE A 433 -31.77 -10.81 -17.73
N ASP A 434 -31.09 -9.67 -17.89
CA ASP A 434 -31.64 -8.35 -17.52
C ASP A 434 -32.92 -8.03 -18.31
N SER A 435 -32.95 -8.33 -19.62
CA SER A 435 -34.15 -8.10 -20.45
C SER A 435 -35.35 -8.96 -20.02
N LEU A 436 -35.13 -10.24 -19.69
CA LEU A 436 -36.16 -11.15 -19.19
C LEU A 436 -36.63 -10.75 -17.78
N GLU A 437 -35.72 -10.37 -16.88
CA GLU A 437 -36.06 -9.90 -15.53
C GLU A 437 -36.90 -8.61 -15.58
N ARG A 438 -36.55 -7.67 -16.47
CA ARG A 438 -37.35 -6.46 -16.69
C ARG A 438 -38.74 -6.78 -17.21
N ARG A 439 -38.85 -7.70 -18.18
CA ARG A 439 -40.13 -8.15 -18.75
C ARG A 439 -41.00 -8.85 -17.69
N LEU A 440 -40.41 -9.73 -16.89
CA LEU A 440 -41.09 -10.42 -15.79
C LEU A 440 -41.60 -9.42 -14.75
N ARG A 441 -40.80 -8.41 -14.39
CA ARG A 441 -41.20 -7.35 -13.46
C ARG A 441 -42.38 -6.53 -13.99
N GLN A 442 -42.39 -6.19 -15.28
CA GLN A 442 -43.51 -5.50 -15.92
C GLN A 442 -44.80 -6.33 -15.85
N LEU A 443 -44.71 -7.63 -16.19
CA LEU A 443 -45.85 -8.56 -16.11
C LEU A 443 -46.37 -8.73 -14.68
N GLN A 444 -45.48 -8.78 -13.67
CA GLN A 444 -45.88 -8.85 -12.26
C GLN A 444 -46.64 -7.59 -11.80
N ILE A 445 -46.21 -6.41 -12.24
CA ILE A 445 -46.92 -5.15 -11.97
C ILE A 445 -48.29 -5.17 -12.65
N GLU A 446 -48.37 -5.62 -13.91
CA GLU A 446 -49.62 -5.78 -14.65
C GLU A 446 -50.58 -6.75 -13.94
N ILE A 447 -50.09 -7.92 -13.50
CA ILE A 447 -50.88 -8.91 -12.73
C ILE A 447 -51.43 -8.29 -11.44
N HIS A 448 -50.60 -7.56 -10.69
CA HIS A 448 -51.03 -6.95 -9.43
C HIS A 448 -52.08 -5.85 -9.66
N ALA A 449 -51.94 -5.05 -10.72
CA ALA A 449 -52.95 -4.06 -11.11
C ALA A 449 -54.28 -4.72 -11.51
N LEU A 450 -54.23 -5.70 -12.43
CA LEU A 450 -55.41 -6.41 -12.94
C LEU A 450 -56.11 -7.27 -11.89
N SER A 451 -55.41 -7.69 -10.83
CA SER A 451 -55.99 -8.50 -9.74
C SER A 451 -57.07 -7.78 -8.93
N ARG A 452 -57.12 -6.45 -9.01
CA ARG A 452 -58.09 -5.60 -8.30
C ARG A 452 -59.35 -5.31 -9.14
N GLU A 453 -59.31 -5.59 -10.44
CA GLU A 453 -60.39 -5.35 -11.38
C GLU A 453 -61.36 -6.54 -11.43
N LYS A 454 -62.65 -6.26 -11.70
CA LYS A 454 -63.74 -7.26 -11.62
C LYS A 454 -64.39 -7.59 -12.96
N ASP A 455 -64.10 -6.84 -14.01
CA ASP A 455 -64.66 -7.04 -15.35
C ASP A 455 -64.06 -8.27 -16.04
N ASP A 456 -64.83 -8.87 -16.96
CA ASP A 456 -64.45 -10.14 -17.58
C ASP A 456 -63.29 -9.99 -18.59
N ALA A 457 -63.10 -8.80 -19.16
CA ALA A 457 -61.95 -8.51 -20.03
C ALA A 457 -60.64 -8.47 -19.22
N SER A 458 -60.63 -7.80 -18.06
CA SER A 458 -59.49 -7.79 -17.14
C SER A 458 -59.15 -9.18 -16.60
N LYS A 459 -60.15 -10.03 -16.31
CA LYS A 459 -59.91 -11.43 -15.91
C LYS A 459 -59.23 -12.24 -17.01
N ALA A 460 -59.66 -12.09 -18.27
CA ALA A 460 -59.05 -12.75 -19.41
C ALA A 460 -57.60 -12.28 -19.62
N ARG A 461 -57.35 -10.97 -19.54
CA ARG A 461 -56.00 -10.39 -19.65
C ARG A 461 -55.10 -10.83 -18.49
N LEU A 462 -55.64 -10.91 -17.26
CA LEU A 462 -54.93 -11.41 -16.09
C LEU A 462 -54.50 -12.87 -16.25
N ALA A 463 -55.35 -13.73 -16.82
CA ALA A 463 -54.99 -15.12 -17.12
C ALA A 463 -53.83 -15.18 -18.13
N GLN A 464 -53.88 -14.36 -19.17
CA GLN A 464 -52.82 -14.28 -20.17
C GLN A 464 -51.51 -13.73 -19.58
N ALA A 465 -51.56 -12.65 -18.79
CA ALA A 465 -50.37 -12.06 -18.16
C ALA A 465 -49.70 -13.04 -17.18
N LYS A 466 -50.48 -13.86 -16.45
CA LYS A 466 -49.96 -14.95 -15.61
C LYS A 466 -49.27 -16.04 -16.43
N GLN A 467 -49.84 -16.42 -17.58
CA GLN A 467 -49.23 -17.40 -18.48
C GLN A 467 -47.92 -16.86 -19.08
N ASP A 468 -47.91 -15.62 -19.55
CA ASP A 468 -46.71 -14.95 -20.08
C ASP A 468 -45.62 -14.83 -19.01
N ALA A 469 -45.99 -14.50 -17.77
CA ALA A 469 -45.05 -14.45 -16.65
C ALA A 469 -44.45 -15.83 -16.35
N SER A 470 -45.27 -16.89 -16.36
CA SER A 470 -44.81 -18.26 -16.18
C SER A 470 -43.84 -18.70 -17.28
N ASN A 471 -44.13 -18.37 -18.53
CA ASN A 471 -43.25 -18.68 -19.66
C ASN A 471 -41.88 -17.97 -19.52
N VAL A 472 -41.90 -16.68 -19.20
CA VAL A 472 -40.66 -15.90 -18.96
C VAL A 472 -39.89 -16.45 -17.76
N GLU A 473 -40.58 -16.90 -16.71
CA GLU A 473 -39.94 -17.50 -15.54
C GLU A 473 -39.30 -18.87 -15.86
N GLU A 474 -39.94 -19.69 -16.68
CA GLU A 474 -39.39 -20.96 -17.17
C GLU A 474 -38.16 -20.76 -18.07
N GLU A 475 -38.12 -19.70 -18.88
CA GLU A 475 -36.94 -19.30 -19.67
C GLU A 475 -35.82 -18.73 -18.78
N LEU A 476 -36.17 -17.94 -17.77
CA LEU A 476 -35.21 -17.27 -16.89
C LEU A 476 -34.50 -18.22 -15.93
N ARG A 477 -35.22 -19.19 -15.34
CA ARG A 477 -34.69 -20.12 -14.33
C ARG A 477 -33.40 -20.83 -14.76
N PRO A 478 -33.32 -21.51 -15.92
CA PRO A 478 -32.09 -22.20 -16.34
C PRO A 478 -30.94 -21.22 -16.63
N LEU A 479 -31.23 -20.02 -17.16
CA LEU A 479 -30.20 -19.01 -17.42
C LEU A 479 -29.62 -18.46 -16.12
N ARG A 480 -30.47 -18.22 -15.12
CA ARG A 480 -30.07 -17.74 -13.81
C ARG A 480 -29.26 -18.77 -13.03
N GLU A 481 -29.70 -20.03 -13.01
CA GLU A 481 -28.96 -21.13 -12.38
C GLU A 481 -27.57 -21.30 -13.01
N LYS A 482 -27.47 -21.22 -14.36
CA LYS A 482 -26.19 -21.25 -15.08
C LYS A 482 -25.29 -20.10 -14.63
N TYR A 483 -25.78 -18.87 -14.68
CA TYR A 483 -25.03 -17.67 -14.29
C TYR A 483 -24.56 -17.72 -12.82
N GLU A 484 -25.45 -18.11 -11.90
CA GLU A 484 -25.10 -18.24 -10.47
C GLU A 484 -24.03 -19.33 -10.25
N SER A 485 -24.10 -20.45 -10.99
CA SER A 485 -23.08 -21.51 -10.92
C SER A 485 -21.72 -21.07 -11.45
N GLU A 486 -21.67 -20.29 -12.53
CA GLU A 486 -20.43 -19.73 -13.11
C GLU A 486 -19.79 -18.73 -12.16
N ARG A 487 -20.61 -17.81 -11.64
CA ARG A 487 -20.16 -16.81 -10.67
C ARG A 487 -19.62 -17.45 -9.40
N LYS A 488 -20.27 -18.50 -8.89
CA LYS A 488 -19.81 -19.24 -7.71
C LYS A 488 -18.46 -19.92 -7.95
N ARG A 489 -18.30 -20.62 -9.09
CA ARG A 489 -17.01 -21.22 -9.49
C ARG A 489 -15.89 -20.19 -9.54
N GLY A 490 -16.15 -19.02 -10.14
CA GLY A 490 -15.18 -17.92 -10.19
C GLY A 490 -14.79 -17.38 -8.82
N LYS A 491 -15.78 -17.22 -7.93
CA LYS A 491 -15.56 -16.75 -6.56
C LYS A 491 -14.73 -17.73 -5.73
N ASP A 492 -15.02 -19.02 -5.83
CA ASP A 492 -14.29 -20.06 -5.09
C ASP A 492 -12.80 -20.09 -5.49
N ILE A 493 -12.49 -19.93 -6.79
CA ILE A 493 -11.11 -19.81 -7.29
C ILE A 493 -10.44 -18.55 -6.74
N GLN A 494 -11.14 -17.41 -6.74
CA GLN A 494 -10.59 -16.15 -6.24
C GLN A 494 -10.28 -16.21 -4.75
N GLU A 495 -11.17 -16.78 -3.93
CA GLU A 495 -10.94 -16.96 -2.50
C GLU A 495 -9.75 -17.89 -2.23
N ALA A 496 -9.59 -18.96 -3.01
CA ALA A 496 -8.43 -19.85 -2.91
C ALA A 496 -7.12 -19.14 -3.26
N ARG A 497 -7.11 -18.33 -4.33
CA ARG A 497 -5.95 -17.52 -4.75
C ARG A 497 -5.55 -16.49 -3.69
N VAL A 498 -6.51 -15.78 -3.09
CA VAL A 498 -6.24 -14.82 -1.99
C VAL A 498 -5.64 -15.52 -0.77
N LYS A 499 -6.15 -16.71 -0.41
CA LYS A 499 -5.59 -17.50 0.70
C LYS A 499 -4.17 -17.99 0.40
N LEU A 500 -3.90 -18.42 -0.83
CA LEU A 500 -2.56 -18.81 -1.25
C LEU A 500 -1.55 -17.66 -1.09
N GLU A 501 -1.93 -16.45 -1.48
CA GLU A 501 -1.08 -15.27 -1.32
C GLU A 501 -0.79 -14.96 0.16
N GLN A 502 -1.81 -15.03 1.02
CA GLN A 502 -1.62 -14.87 2.46
C GLN A 502 -0.71 -15.94 3.07
N LEU A 503 -0.74 -17.17 2.56
CA LEU A 503 0.15 -18.25 2.99
C LEU A 503 1.59 -18.00 2.55
N LYS A 504 1.80 -17.51 1.32
CA LYS A 504 3.14 -17.10 0.83
C LYS A 504 3.75 -16.00 1.69
N VAL A 505 2.99 -14.95 2.02
CA VAL A 505 3.46 -13.87 2.90
C VAL A 505 3.83 -14.41 4.29
N LYS A 506 3.00 -15.29 4.87
CA LYS A 506 3.30 -15.92 6.17
C LYS A 506 4.53 -16.83 6.13
N MET A 507 4.79 -17.49 4.99
CA MET A 507 5.95 -18.34 4.80
C MET A 507 7.22 -17.50 4.72
N GLU A 508 7.20 -16.40 3.97
CA GLU A 508 8.31 -15.45 3.91
C GLU A 508 8.60 -14.86 5.29
N ASP A 509 7.56 -14.48 6.02
CA ASP A 509 7.70 -13.95 7.38
C ASP A 509 8.30 -14.97 8.37
N ALA A 510 7.80 -16.20 8.36
CA ALA A 510 8.35 -17.29 9.18
C ALA A 510 9.82 -17.58 8.84
N SER A 511 10.16 -17.56 7.54
CA SER A 511 11.54 -17.74 7.06
C SER A 511 12.46 -16.64 7.56
N ARG A 512 11.98 -15.38 7.59
CA ARG A 512 12.73 -14.22 8.13
C ARG A 512 12.93 -14.30 9.64
N MET A 513 11.91 -14.73 10.38
CA MET A 513 12.00 -14.88 11.84
C MET A 513 12.87 -16.07 12.28
N GLY A 514 13.31 -16.92 11.35
CA GLY A 514 14.05 -18.14 11.64
C GLY A 514 13.16 -19.28 12.19
N ASP A 515 11.82 -19.15 12.09
CA ASP A 515 10.87 -20.20 12.44
C ASP A 515 10.80 -21.26 11.33
N THR A 516 11.85 -22.10 11.30
CA THR A 516 12.02 -23.15 10.30
C THR A 516 10.89 -24.18 10.32
N GLY A 517 10.27 -24.44 11.48
CA GLY A 517 9.15 -25.37 11.60
C GLY A 517 7.93 -24.85 10.86
N ARG A 518 7.49 -23.62 11.18
CA ARG A 518 6.34 -23.00 10.51
C ARG A 518 6.59 -22.76 9.02
N ALA A 519 7.81 -22.37 8.64
CA ALA A 519 8.17 -22.21 7.23
C ALA A 519 8.06 -23.53 6.46
N ALA A 520 8.55 -24.64 7.04
CA ALA A 520 8.44 -25.97 6.43
C ALA A 520 6.99 -26.43 6.30
N ASP A 521 6.17 -26.22 7.33
CA ASP A 521 4.75 -26.60 7.29
C ASP A 521 4.00 -25.86 6.16
N LEU A 522 4.28 -24.57 6.00
CA LEU A 522 3.69 -23.75 4.95
C LEU A 522 4.20 -24.15 3.56
N GLN A 523 5.51 -24.35 3.41
CA GLN A 523 6.15 -24.65 2.12
C GLN A 523 5.81 -26.05 1.58
N PHE A 524 5.78 -27.07 2.44
CA PHE A 524 5.63 -28.46 2.01
C PHE A 524 4.19 -28.99 2.09
N TYR A 525 3.32 -28.41 2.91
CA TYR A 525 1.93 -28.86 3.05
C TYR A 525 0.93 -27.80 2.59
N ALA A 526 0.81 -26.67 3.30
CA ALA A 526 -0.31 -25.75 3.12
C ALA A 526 -0.33 -25.08 1.73
N ILE A 527 0.82 -24.62 1.22
CA ILE A 527 0.91 -23.99 -0.10
C ILE A 527 0.64 -25.02 -1.22
N PRO A 528 1.32 -26.19 -1.27
CA PRO A 528 1.02 -27.22 -2.28
C PRO A 528 -0.43 -27.71 -2.24
N GLU A 529 -1.04 -27.84 -1.05
CA GLU A 529 -2.45 -28.22 -0.92
C GLU A 529 -3.36 -27.17 -1.59
N MET A 530 -3.13 -25.88 -1.31
CA MET A 530 -3.89 -24.79 -1.90
C MET A 530 -3.67 -24.67 -3.41
N GLU A 531 -2.44 -24.85 -3.90
CA GLU A 531 -2.16 -24.92 -5.35
C GLU A 531 -2.91 -26.08 -6.02
N SER A 532 -2.94 -27.25 -5.37
CA SER A 532 -3.66 -28.41 -5.89
C SER A 532 -5.17 -28.17 -5.94
N LEU A 533 -5.71 -27.44 -4.96
CA LEU A 533 -7.11 -27.04 -4.91
C LEU A 533 -7.44 -26.07 -6.04
N ILE A 534 -6.63 -25.04 -6.25
CA ILE A 534 -6.80 -24.08 -7.35
C ILE A 534 -6.80 -24.82 -8.70
N ARG A 535 -5.83 -25.71 -8.94
CA ARG A 535 -5.78 -26.51 -10.19
C ARG A 535 -7.02 -27.39 -10.39
N LYS A 536 -7.58 -27.97 -9.31
CA LYS A 536 -8.83 -28.73 -9.38
C LYS A 536 -10.00 -27.84 -9.77
N LEU A 537 -10.17 -26.71 -9.09
CA LEU A 537 -11.25 -25.75 -9.37
C LEU A 537 -11.15 -25.16 -10.78
N GLU A 538 -9.94 -24.84 -11.26
CA GLU A 538 -9.70 -24.39 -12.63
C GLU A 538 -10.04 -25.46 -13.67
N LYS A 539 -9.71 -26.72 -13.39
CA LYS A 539 -10.07 -27.84 -14.26
C LYS A 539 -11.58 -28.08 -14.29
N ASP A 540 -12.25 -28.03 -13.14
CA ASP A 540 -13.70 -28.19 -13.04
C ASP A 540 -14.43 -27.07 -13.79
N LYS A 541 -13.93 -25.84 -13.67
CA LYS A 541 -14.40 -24.70 -14.44
C LYS A 541 -14.20 -24.92 -15.95
N ALA A 542 -12.99 -25.26 -16.39
CA ALA A 542 -12.69 -25.50 -17.81
C ALA A 542 -13.55 -26.63 -18.41
N ASN A 543 -13.79 -27.72 -17.66
CA ASN A 543 -14.65 -28.81 -18.10
C ASN A 543 -16.11 -28.36 -18.28
N ALA A 544 -16.63 -27.58 -17.33
CA ALA A 544 -17.97 -27.04 -17.41
C ALA A 544 -18.11 -26.04 -18.57
N ASP A 545 -17.12 -25.17 -18.78
CA ASP A 545 -17.10 -24.21 -19.89
C ASP A 545 -17.00 -24.93 -21.25
N ALA A 546 -16.24 -26.02 -21.33
CA ALA A 546 -16.16 -26.87 -22.53
C ALA A 546 -17.48 -27.62 -22.82
N ALA A 547 -18.15 -28.14 -21.77
CA ALA A 547 -19.45 -28.79 -21.90
C ALA A 547 -20.54 -27.81 -22.37
N LEU A 548 -20.42 -26.53 -22.00
CA LEU A 548 -21.32 -25.47 -22.46
C LEU A 548 -21.05 -25.10 -23.92
N ASN A 549 -19.77 -25.00 -24.32
CA ASN A 549 -19.38 -24.69 -25.71
C ASN A 549 -19.74 -25.79 -26.71
N ALA A 550 -19.68 -27.07 -26.31
CA ALA A 550 -20.02 -28.19 -27.18
C ALA A 550 -21.51 -28.21 -27.61
N ASN A 551 -22.38 -27.53 -26.86
CA ASN A 551 -23.81 -27.43 -27.14
C ASN A 551 -24.20 -26.09 -27.82
N ALA A 552 -23.26 -25.19 -28.08
CA ALA A 552 -23.52 -23.78 -28.40
C ALA A 552 -23.42 -23.44 -29.90
N ASN A 553 -24.01 -24.26 -30.78
CA ASN A 553 -24.15 -23.89 -32.20
C ASN A 553 -25.31 -22.91 -32.47
N ASP A 554 -26.11 -22.48 -31.48
CA ASP A 554 -27.39 -21.80 -31.77
C ASP A 554 -27.81 -20.61 -30.89
N THR A 555 -26.93 -19.98 -30.11
CA THR A 555 -27.30 -18.70 -29.44
C THR A 555 -26.10 -17.77 -29.34
N GLY A 556 -26.12 -16.69 -30.13
CA GLY A 556 -25.07 -15.68 -30.29
C GLY A 556 -24.80 -14.77 -29.09
N GLY A 557 -24.70 -15.33 -27.88
CA GLY A 557 -24.10 -14.65 -26.74
C GLY A 557 -22.61 -14.93 -26.73
N SER A 558 -21.78 -13.93 -27.06
CA SER A 558 -20.34 -14.01 -26.83
C SER A 558 -20.10 -14.39 -25.37
N MET A 559 -19.54 -15.58 -25.12
CA MET A 559 -19.17 -16.01 -23.77
C MET A 559 -18.30 -14.93 -23.12
N ILE A 560 -18.61 -14.60 -21.88
CA ILE A 560 -17.80 -13.71 -21.05
C ILE A 560 -16.45 -14.39 -20.87
N THR A 561 -15.41 -13.84 -21.51
CA THR A 561 -14.06 -14.36 -21.38
C THR A 561 -13.42 -13.81 -20.12
N ASP A 562 -13.07 -14.68 -19.16
CA ASP A 562 -12.31 -14.31 -17.95
C ASP A 562 -10.83 -14.00 -18.21
N VAL A 563 -10.49 -13.77 -19.47
CA VAL A 563 -9.12 -13.72 -19.97
C VAL A 563 -8.84 -12.36 -20.56
N VAL A 564 -7.83 -11.68 -20.03
CA VAL A 564 -7.29 -10.45 -20.60
C VAL A 564 -6.31 -10.84 -21.72
N GLY A 565 -6.74 -10.63 -22.95
CA GLY A 565 -5.98 -10.85 -24.18
C GLY A 565 -5.53 -9.55 -24.84
N PRO A 566 -4.82 -9.64 -25.98
CA PRO A 566 -4.43 -8.46 -26.77
C PRO A 566 -5.63 -7.63 -27.24
N ASP A 567 -6.80 -8.25 -27.46
CA ASP A 567 -8.01 -7.57 -27.91
C ASP A 567 -8.54 -6.59 -26.87
N GLN A 568 -8.61 -6.99 -25.60
CA GLN A 568 -9.01 -6.12 -24.50
C GLN A 568 -8.05 -4.94 -24.36
N ILE A 569 -6.74 -5.17 -24.49
CA ILE A 569 -5.74 -4.08 -24.48
C ILE A 569 -5.95 -3.11 -25.65
N ASN A 570 -6.21 -3.62 -26.85
CA ASN A 570 -6.48 -2.79 -28.01
C ASN A 570 -7.74 -1.92 -27.82
N GLU A 571 -8.78 -2.46 -27.19
CA GLU A 571 -10.01 -1.71 -26.90
C GLU A 571 -9.77 -0.54 -25.94
N ILE A 572 -8.99 -0.76 -24.88
CA ILE A 572 -8.61 0.30 -23.93
C ILE A 572 -7.75 1.36 -24.62
N VAL A 573 -6.72 0.95 -25.36
CA VAL A 573 -5.87 1.89 -26.11
C VAL A 573 -6.68 2.68 -27.13
N ALA A 574 -7.62 2.04 -27.83
CA ALA A 574 -8.50 2.70 -28.77
C ALA A 574 -9.39 3.75 -28.08
N ARG A 575 -9.91 3.45 -26.88
CA ARG A 575 -10.70 4.38 -26.09
C ARG A 575 -9.88 5.60 -25.64
N TRP A 576 -8.65 5.38 -25.17
CA TRP A 576 -7.77 6.45 -24.69
C TRP A 576 -7.26 7.36 -25.80
N THR A 577 -6.94 6.77 -26.96
CA THR A 577 -6.28 7.48 -28.07
C THR A 577 -7.25 7.93 -29.17
N GLY A 578 -8.46 7.39 -29.20
CA GLY A 578 -9.41 7.55 -30.30
C GLY A 578 -9.03 6.80 -31.58
N ILE A 579 -7.96 5.99 -31.57
CA ILE A 579 -7.50 5.23 -32.73
C ILE A 579 -8.35 3.95 -32.86
N PRO A 580 -9.00 3.68 -34.01
CA PRO A 580 -9.81 2.48 -34.19
C PRO A 580 -9.03 1.17 -33.96
N VAL A 581 -9.65 0.20 -33.28
CA VAL A 581 -9.07 -1.12 -32.96
C VAL A 581 -8.54 -1.84 -34.20
N THR A 582 -9.22 -1.74 -35.34
CA THR A 582 -8.80 -2.33 -36.62
C THR A 582 -7.41 -1.85 -37.05
N ARG A 583 -7.06 -0.60 -36.73
CA ARG A 583 -5.73 -0.02 -37.01
C ARG A 583 -4.70 -0.43 -35.97
N LEU A 584 -5.08 -0.78 -34.74
CA LEU A 584 -4.16 -1.26 -33.71
C LEU A 584 -3.76 -2.72 -33.95
N LYS A 585 -4.66 -3.55 -34.49
CA LYS A 585 -4.41 -4.97 -34.81
C LYS A 585 -3.40 -5.19 -35.95
N THR A 586 -3.24 -4.24 -36.87
CA THR A 586 -2.36 -4.41 -38.04
C THR A 586 -0.89 -4.40 -37.59
N SER A 587 -0.14 -5.45 -37.94
CA SER A 587 1.28 -5.53 -37.60
C SER A 587 2.07 -4.38 -38.22
N GLU A 588 3.14 -3.92 -37.56
CA GLU A 588 3.98 -2.85 -38.11
C GLU A 588 4.56 -3.22 -39.49
N LYS A 589 4.91 -4.50 -39.66
CA LYS A 589 5.37 -5.05 -40.94
C LYS A 589 4.31 -4.87 -42.05
N GLU A 590 3.06 -5.25 -41.80
CA GLU A 590 1.97 -5.09 -42.78
C GLU A 590 1.67 -3.62 -43.08
N LYS A 591 1.67 -2.75 -42.05
CA LYS A 591 1.51 -1.31 -42.25
C LYS A 591 2.60 -0.76 -43.16
N LEU A 592 3.87 -1.07 -42.89
CA LEU A 592 5.00 -0.61 -43.70
C LEU A 592 4.94 -1.15 -45.15
N LEU A 593 4.47 -2.37 -45.36
CA LEU A 593 4.26 -2.93 -46.70
C LEU A 593 3.15 -2.21 -47.48
N GLN A 594 2.13 -1.69 -46.78
CA GLN A 594 1.03 -0.94 -47.38
C GLN A 594 1.30 0.57 -47.51
N MET A 595 2.42 1.07 -46.98
CA MET A 595 2.76 2.50 -46.96
C MET A 595 2.72 3.14 -48.34
N GLU A 596 3.32 2.51 -49.35
CA GLU A 596 3.34 3.04 -50.73
C GLU A 596 1.94 3.21 -51.30
N ARG A 597 1.05 2.24 -51.06
CA ARG A 597 -0.34 2.30 -51.53
C ARG A 597 -1.10 3.41 -50.83
N HIS A 598 -0.92 3.55 -49.52
CA HIS A 598 -1.61 4.57 -48.74
C HIS A 598 -1.16 5.99 -49.11
N LEU A 599 0.14 6.22 -49.22
CA LEU A 599 0.69 7.50 -49.67
C LEU A 599 0.31 7.79 -51.14
N GLY A 600 0.27 6.77 -52.00
CA GLY A 600 -0.14 6.91 -53.39
C GLY A 600 -1.62 7.24 -53.60
N HIS A 601 -2.50 6.88 -52.66
CA HIS A 601 -3.91 7.30 -52.68
C HIS A 601 -4.08 8.79 -52.38
N VAL A 602 -3.21 9.37 -51.55
CA VAL A 602 -3.28 10.79 -51.17
C VAL A 602 -2.47 11.66 -52.13
N VAL A 603 -1.29 11.19 -52.56
CA VAL A 603 -0.36 11.95 -53.42
C VAL A 603 -0.45 11.43 -54.85
N VAL A 604 -1.22 12.15 -55.67
CA VAL A 604 -1.44 11.80 -57.07
C VAL A 604 -0.23 12.14 -57.93
N GLY A 605 0.20 11.20 -58.79
CA GLY A 605 1.22 11.45 -59.83
C GLY A 605 2.68 11.41 -59.39
N GLN A 606 2.99 11.29 -58.09
CA GLN A 606 4.37 11.32 -57.55
C GLN A 606 4.88 9.94 -57.13
N ARG A 607 4.70 8.92 -57.98
CA ARG A 607 4.96 7.51 -57.62
C ARG A 607 6.41 7.24 -57.22
N GLU A 608 7.38 7.81 -57.95
CA GLU A 608 8.82 7.64 -57.67
C GLU A 608 9.22 8.23 -56.32
N ALA A 609 8.70 9.42 -55.99
CA ALA A 609 8.94 10.06 -54.70
C ALA A 609 8.34 9.25 -53.55
N VAL A 610 7.10 8.76 -53.71
CA VAL A 610 6.43 7.91 -52.72
C VAL A 610 7.21 6.61 -52.48
N GLN A 611 7.69 5.96 -53.55
CA GLN A 611 8.45 4.71 -53.47
C GLN A 611 9.80 4.93 -52.77
N SER A 612 10.53 6.00 -53.13
CA SER A 612 11.82 6.34 -52.51
C SER A 612 11.70 6.59 -51.01
N VAL A 613 10.71 7.40 -50.61
CA VAL A 613 10.40 7.66 -49.20
C VAL A 613 10.03 6.37 -48.46
N SER A 614 9.15 5.57 -49.04
CA SER A 614 8.68 4.32 -48.41
C SER A 614 9.80 3.28 -48.26
N ASN A 615 10.73 3.22 -49.22
CA ASN A 615 11.91 2.34 -49.14
C ASN A 615 12.88 2.77 -48.04
N ALA A 616 13.20 4.06 -47.95
CA ALA A 616 14.10 4.58 -46.92
C ALA A 616 13.54 4.36 -45.51
N ILE A 617 12.23 4.54 -45.31
CA ILE A 617 11.61 4.29 -44.00
C ILE A 617 11.59 2.80 -43.68
N ARG A 618 11.31 1.92 -44.65
CA ARG A 618 11.44 0.46 -44.46
C ARG A 618 12.86 0.06 -44.09
N LEU A 619 13.86 0.63 -44.76
CA LEU A 619 15.28 0.38 -44.44
C LEU A 619 15.59 0.76 -42.99
N GLN A 620 15.13 1.92 -42.54
CA GLN A 620 15.34 2.35 -41.16
C GLN A 620 14.61 1.47 -40.14
N ARG A 621 13.34 1.14 -40.40
CA ARG A 621 12.54 0.29 -39.50
C ARG A 621 13.02 -1.16 -39.46
N SER A 622 13.74 -1.61 -40.49
CA SER A 622 14.37 -2.93 -40.50
C SER A 622 15.65 -3.02 -39.64
N GLY A 623 16.15 -1.90 -39.12
CA GLY A 623 17.41 -1.85 -38.36
C GLY A 623 18.66 -1.98 -39.21
N LEU A 624 18.54 -2.00 -40.55
CA LEU A 624 19.67 -2.04 -41.48
C LEU A 624 20.36 -0.66 -41.64
N ALA A 625 19.70 0.42 -41.23
CA ALA A 625 20.28 1.77 -41.21
C ALA A 625 20.95 2.08 -39.87
N ASN A 626 21.86 3.04 -39.86
CA ASN A 626 22.50 3.51 -38.64
C ASN A 626 21.44 4.07 -37.65
N PRO A 627 21.33 3.53 -36.41
CA PRO A 627 20.34 3.97 -35.42
C PRO A 627 20.44 5.45 -35.05
N ASN A 628 21.63 6.04 -35.16
CA ASN A 628 21.88 7.45 -34.83
C ASN A 628 21.57 8.42 -35.98
N GLN A 629 21.11 7.92 -37.14
CA GLN A 629 20.84 8.74 -38.31
C GLN A 629 19.34 8.72 -38.66
N PRO A 630 18.64 9.87 -38.62
CA PRO A 630 17.25 9.96 -39.05
C PRO A 630 17.15 9.84 -40.59
N PRO A 631 15.98 9.44 -41.12
CA PRO A 631 15.78 9.39 -42.56
C PRO A 631 15.68 10.83 -43.07
N SER A 632 16.51 11.19 -44.03
CA SER A 632 16.53 12.53 -44.61
C SER A 632 16.18 12.49 -46.09
N PHE A 633 15.37 13.46 -46.52
CA PHE A 633 14.90 13.57 -47.90
C PHE A 633 15.06 15.00 -48.38
N LEU A 634 15.50 15.18 -49.62
CA LEU A 634 15.49 16.46 -50.33
C LEU A 634 14.48 16.37 -51.48
N PHE A 635 13.38 17.09 -51.37
CA PHE A 635 12.33 17.09 -52.40
C PHE A 635 12.57 18.17 -53.45
N CYS A 636 13.11 17.75 -54.60
CA CYS A 636 13.37 18.62 -55.75
C CYS A 636 12.21 18.59 -56.75
N GLY A 637 11.74 19.76 -57.19
CA GLY A 637 10.68 19.87 -58.20
C GLY A 637 9.99 21.24 -58.23
N PRO A 638 9.10 21.50 -59.19
CA PRO A 638 8.32 22.74 -59.27
C PRO A 638 7.41 22.95 -58.05
N SER A 639 7.00 24.19 -57.78
CA SER A 639 5.99 24.48 -56.74
C SER A 639 4.63 23.90 -57.12
N GLY A 640 3.81 23.56 -56.12
CA GLY A 640 2.46 23.01 -56.35
C GLY A 640 2.40 21.52 -56.75
N THR A 641 3.54 20.84 -56.89
CA THR A 641 3.62 19.43 -57.33
C THR A 641 3.33 18.39 -56.24
N GLY A 642 2.93 18.81 -55.04
CA GLY A 642 2.58 17.90 -53.94
C GLY A 642 3.72 17.57 -52.96
N LYS A 643 4.87 18.26 -53.01
CA LYS A 643 5.98 18.08 -52.04
C LYS A 643 5.53 18.21 -50.58
N THR A 644 4.79 19.26 -50.26
CA THR A 644 4.22 19.49 -48.92
C THR A 644 3.07 18.53 -48.59
N LEU A 645 2.36 18.04 -49.61
CA LEU A 645 1.29 17.06 -49.42
C LEU A 645 1.89 15.70 -49.03
N LEU A 646 2.99 15.30 -49.67
CA LEU A 646 3.73 14.09 -49.33
C LEU A 646 4.30 14.15 -47.92
N THR A 647 4.86 15.29 -47.48
CA THR A 647 5.30 15.42 -46.08
C THR A 647 4.14 15.36 -45.10
N LYS A 648 2.98 15.95 -45.41
CA LYS A 648 1.77 15.85 -44.56
C LYS A 648 1.20 14.44 -44.51
N ALA A 649 1.09 13.75 -45.63
CA ALA A 649 0.60 12.37 -45.71
C ALA A 649 1.57 11.41 -45.02
N LEU A 650 2.87 11.60 -45.19
CA LEU A 650 3.89 10.84 -44.48
C LEU A 650 3.83 11.11 -42.99
N ALA A 651 3.74 12.40 -42.62
CA ALA A 651 3.58 12.82 -41.25
C ALA A 651 2.36 12.12 -40.66
N GLU A 652 1.18 12.17 -41.26
CA GLU A 652 -0.05 11.50 -40.81
C GLU A 652 0.13 9.98 -40.70
N PHE A 653 0.70 9.32 -41.71
CA PHE A 653 0.98 7.88 -41.66
C PHE A 653 1.90 7.50 -40.49
N CYS A 654 2.96 8.28 -40.29
CA CYS A 654 3.89 8.10 -39.16
C CYS A 654 3.29 8.57 -37.83
N SER A 655 2.38 9.55 -37.84
CA SER A 655 1.63 10.08 -36.68
C SER A 655 0.69 9.03 -36.13
N MET A 656 0.03 8.32 -37.03
CA MET A 656 -0.79 7.15 -36.73
C MET A 656 0.03 5.97 -36.21
N THR A 657 1.36 6.09 -36.19
CA THR A 657 2.29 5.19 -35.51
C THR A 657 2.97 5.78 -34.28
N ALA A 658 2.79 7.07 -34.00
CA ALA A 658 3.15 7.82 -32.79
C ALA A 658 2.81 9.31 -33.06
N ARG A 659 1.88 9.98 -32.34
CA ARG A 659 1.76 11.46 -32.24
C ARG A 659 0.56 11.94 -31.40
N PRO A 660 0.56 13.21 -30.95
CA PRO A 660 1.68 14.15 -30.85
C PRO A 660 2.66 13.80 -29.72
#